data_AF-A0A5A9W1K4-F1
#
_entry.id   AF-A0A5A9W1K4-F1
#
_cell.length_a   1.000
_cell.length_b   1.000
_cell.length_c   1.000
_cell.angle_alpha   90.00
_cell.angle_beta   90.00
_cell.angle_gamma   90.00
#
_symmetry.space_group_name_H-M   'P 1'
#
loop_
_entity.id
_entity.type
_entity.pdbx_description
1 polymer ?
#
loop_
_entity_poly.entity_id
_entity_poly.type
_entity_poly.pdbx_seq_one_letter_code
_entity_poly.pdbx_strand_id
1 'polypeptide(L)'
;MKHTLILFLIALLWSAQAQANTSFTVSDVRVEGLQQVDPGTVFRNFPVVTGDRVDEVGLAAATRQLFRSGFFEDVQILREGDVLVLQLRERPAVAIIRISGNKAIKEADLREGLRQSGLQEGDVFRRATLDQIELDLMRVYSSQGRYGADIQTEVEPLSGNRVALNITIREGQIASIQHINIVGNSVFSDDELTDLFSLKLPNFFSFYTKSDQYSREKLSGDLERLRSHYLDRGYINFSIDSAQVSITPDKKDVYITVDITEGEQFRVRDVSMVGTLVLPETELQQKVSLGQGDVFSRREMTESQERLVKLLGDQGYMFANVSPIPELNDDNTVSIRYFVEPGKQTYVRRINIRGNTRSTDEVVRRELEQMEAGVVSTSAIERSKTRIERTGHFRNVNIETRPVPGTDDQVDLDISVEEQQSGQLSASIGFSQSDGIIVQLGVSQDNFLGSGKSVAFNISNSSTLTEYSFNYLDPYFTVDGVSRGFNFYYREEDFDEDDRGDYNTDGIGGGVTFGYPIDDFQRLSFSGDVEFLRLKPNSFLCTDPNDRSTCPETNNVIQTFLDDNGDEYLNWKLTAGWSDNRLNRGFFPTKGYQQGATLEVSLPGSDLSYYRAQYNNRAYFPLNRDETWVAALRGRVGYADAYGNNDYPFFKNYYAGGLSSIRGFEANTLGPRYERGAGREPRSMGGNVLVAGSAELIFPMPFLKDKSAWRTLMFMDAGNVYTTNCLKNNVGTSNSSCVDGVDLSDLRYSVGVGLSWLTPVGPLSISLGKALNTKPGDETEVFQFALGQTF
;
A
#
# COMPACT_ATOMS: atom_id res chain seq x y z
N MET A 1 -52.79 -78.26 -32.21
CA MET A 1 -52.82 -76.93 -32.87
C MET A 1 -53.95 -76.00 -32.40
N LYS A 2 -55.08 -76.48 -31.83
CA LYS A 2 -56.15 -75.57 -31.35
C LYS A 2 -55.88 -74.89 -29.99
N HIS A 3 -55.11 -75.49 -29.08
CA HIS A 3 -54.81 -74.87 -27.78
C HIS A 3 -53.70 -73.82 -27.80
N THR A 4 -52.72 -73.95 -28.72
CA THR A 4 -51.66 -72.95 -28.91
C THR A 4 -52.15 -71.67 -29.59
N LEU A 5 -53.18 -71.76 -30.44
CA LEU A 5 -53.77 -70.58 -31.09
C LEU A 5 -54.59 -69.72 -30.11
N ILE A 6 -55.25 -70.35 -29.12
CA ILE A 6 -56.05 -69.66 -28.10
C ILE A 6 -55.15 -68.95 -27.09
N LEU A 7 -54.03 -69.57 -26.69
CA LEU A 7 -53.02 -68.92 -25.84
C LEU A 7 -52.32 -67.74 -26.56
N PHE A 8 -52.10 -67.84 -27.87
CA PHE A 8 -51.57 -66.73 -28.67
C PHE A 8 -52.58 -65.59 -28.84
N LEU A 9 -53.87 -65.90 -29.01
CA LEU A 9 -54.95 -64.88 -29.06
C LEU A 9 -55.20 -64.21 -27.70
N ILE A 10 -55.07 -64.93 -26.58
CA ILE A 10 -55.19 -64.35 -25.23
C ILE A 10 -53.97 -63.47 -24.90
N ALA A 11 -52.77 -63.86 -25.33
CA ALA A 11 -51.57 -63.01 -25.22
C ALA A 11 -51.65 -61.75 -26.12
N LEU A 12 -52.29 -61.83 -27.29
CA LEU A 12 -52.58 -60.67 -28.17
C LEU A 12 -53.69 -59.76 -27.61
N LEU A 13 -54.66 -60.31 -26.87
CA LEU A 13 -55.70 -59.52 -26.19
C LEU A 13 -55.20 -58.86 -24.90
N TRP A 14 -54.18 -59.42 -24.25
CA TRP A 14 -53.52 -58.79 -23.09
C TRP A 14 -52.44 -57.76 -23.48
N SER A 15 -51.92 -57.81 -24.70
CA SER A 15 -51.04 -56.75 -25.24
C SER A 15 -51.80 -55.55 -25.84
N ALA A 16 -53.13 -55.64 -25.96
CA ALA A 16 -54.00 -54.55 -26.42
C ALA A 16 -54.51 -53.63 -25.31
N GLN A 17 -54.17 -53.87 -24.03
CA GLN A 17 -54.23 -52.84 -23.00
C GLN A 17 -52.95 -51.97 -23.03
N ALA A 18 -52.56 -51.54 -24.23
CA ALA A 18 -51.71 -50.36 -24.36
C ALA A 18 -52.57 -49.16 -23.97
N GLN A 19 -52.10 -48.40 -22.99
CA GLN A 19 -52.80 -47.30 -22.35
C GLN A 19 -53.53 -46.41 -23.38
N ALA A 20 -54.86 -46.35 -23.27
CA ALA A 20 -55.62 -45.32 -23.91
C ALA A 20 -55.34 -44.00 -23.16
N ASN A 21 -54.26 -43.30 -23.53
CA ASN A 21 -54.11 -41.88 -23.20
C ASN A 21 -55.26 -41.15 -23.90
N THR A 22 -56.34 -40.89 -23.15
CA THR A 22 -57.48 -40.10 -23.61
C THR A 22 -57.03 -38.65 -23.75
N SER A 23 -56.35 -38.36 -24.85
CA SER A 23 -56.07 -37.00 -25.26
C SER A 23 -57.38 -36.28 -25.57
N PHE A 24 -57.53 -35.06 -25.08
CA PHE A 24 -58.70 -34.22 -25.33
C PHE A 24 -58.24 -32.86 -25.86
N THR A 25 -59.14 -32.14 -26.52
CA THR A 25 -58.86 -30.81 -27.07
C THR A 25 -59.31 -29.77 -26.05
N VAL A 26 -58.40 -28.88 -25.66
CA VAL A 26 -58.69 -27.82 -24.68
C VAL A 26 -59.53 -26.75 -25.34
N SER A 27 -60.75 -26.56 -24.89
CA SER A 27 -61.65 -25.50 -25.39
C SER A 27 -61.41 -24.15 -24.71
N ASP A 28 -61.07 -24.17 -23.42
CA ASP A 28 -60.81 -22.98 -22.60
C ASP A 28 -59.86 -23.33 -21.44
N VAL A 29 -59.12 -22.32 -20.93
CA VAL A 29 -58.24 -22.44 -19.75
C VAL A 29 -58.62 -21.36 -18.75
N ARG A 30 -59.22 -21.79 -17.63
CA ARG A 30 -59.62 -20.91 -16.52
C ARG A 30 -58.58 -20.95 -15.41
N VAL A 31 -58.31 -19.78 -14.82
CA VAL A 31 -57.38 -19.65 -13.69
C VAL A 31 -58.13 -19.19 -12.45
N GLU A 32 -57.91 -19.87 -11.32
CA GLU A 32 -58.51 -19.59 -10.03
C GLU A 32 -57.43 -19.49 -8.95
N GLY A 33 -57.64 -18.63 -7.94
CA GLY A 33 -56.75 -18.49 -6.78
C GLY A 33 -55.61 -17.48 -6.91
N LEU A 34 -55.57 -16.71 -8.00
CA LEU A 34 -54.66 -15.56 -8.14
C LEU A 34 -55.07 -14.41 -7.22
N GLN A 35 -54.09 -13.73 -6.64
CA GLN A 35 -54.24 -12.55 -5.78
C GLN A 35 -53.34 -11.41 -6.26
N GLN A 36 -52.04 -11.68 -6.43
CA GLN A 36 -51.04 -10.68 -6.83
C GLN A 36 -50.40 -10.98 -8.19
N VAL A 37 -50.37 -12.23 -8.62
CA VAL A 37 -49.75 -12.63 -9.89
C VAL A 37 -50.71 -12.32 -11.04
N ASP A 38 -50.21 -11.58 -12.04
CA ASP A 38 -51.00 -11.27 -13.24
C ASP A 38 -51.36 -12.56 -14.00
N PRO A 39 -52.63 -12.75 -14.44
CA PRO A 39 -53.06 -13.92 -15.19
C PRO A 39 -52.21 -14.20 -16.44
N GLY A 40 -51.72 -13.17 -17.13
CA GLY A 40 -50.83 -13.31 -18.29
C GLY A 40 -49.49 -13.98 -17.95
N THR A 41 -49.02 -13.88 -16.70
CA THR A 41 -47.83 -14.59 -16.21
C THR A 41 -48.08 -16.09 -16.09
N VAL A 42 -49.31 -16.51 -15.77
CA VAL A 42 -49.70 -17.93 -15.76
C VAL A 42 -49.70 -18.48 -17.19
N PHE A 43 -50.38 -17.80 -18.11
CA PHE A 43 -50.48 -18.23 -19.51
C PHE A 43 -49.14 -18.25 -20.24
N ARG A 44 -48.21 -17.34 -19.91
CA ARG A 44 -46.85 -17.36 -20.47
C ARG A 44 -46.02 -18.56 -20.01
N ASN A 45 -46.25 -19.03 -18.78
CA ASN A 45 -45.47 -20.12 -18.16
C ASN A 45 -46.19 -21.48 -18.22
N PHE A 46 -47.40 -21.52 -18.76
CA PHE A 46 -48.18 -22.73 -18.95
C PHE A 46 -48.30 -23.02 -20.47
N PRO A 47 -47.57 -24.01 -21.01
CA PRO A 47 -47.39 -24.22 -22.46
C PRO A 47 -48.60 -24.85 -23.18
N VAL A 48 -49.81 -24.73 -22.62
CA VAL A 48 -51.03 -25.30 -23.19
C VAL A 48 -52.00 -24.16 -23.48
N VAL A 49 -52.40 -24.03 -24.73
CA VAL A 49 -53.35 -23.00 -25.19
C VAL A 49 -54.67 -23.61 -25.64
N THR A 50 -55.68 -22.77 -25.75
CA THR A 50 -56.99 -23.15 -26.30
C THR A 50 -56.82 -23.67 -27.73
N GLY A 51 -57.34 -24.85 -28.01
CA GLY A 51 -57.22 -25.58 -29.28
C GLY A 51 -56.19 -26.71 -29.26
N ASP A 52 -55.32 -26.78 -28.25
CA ASP A 52 -54.32 -27.83 -28.15
C ASP A 52 -54.94 -29.18 -27.77
N ARG A 53 -54.39 -30.26 -28.34
CA ARG A 53 -54.72 -31.63 -27.95
C ARG A 53 -53.70 -32.13 -26.93
N VAL A 54 -54.13 -32.27 -25.68
CA VAL A 54 -53.26 -32.63 -24.55
C VAL A 54 -53.65 -33.96 -23.92
N ASP A 55 -52.66 -34.69 -23.42
CA ASP A 55 -52.83 -35.89 -22.61
C ASP A 55 -52.26 -35.65 -21.19
N GLU A 56 -52.40 -36.63 -20.30
CA GLU A 56 -51.93 -36.50 -18.90
C GLU A 56 -50.41 -36.23 -18.81
N VAL A 57 -49.63 -36.75 -19.75
CA VAL A 57 -48.18 -36.55 -19.80
C VAL A 57 -47.86 -35.10 -20.17
N GLY A 58 -48.54 -34.55 -21.18
CA GLY A 58 -48.43 -33.15 -21.58
C GLY A 58 -48.88 -32.19 -20.47
N LEU A 59 -49.98 -32.51 -19.79
CA LEU A 59 -50.45 -31.72 -18.65
C LEU A 59 -49.47 -31.75 -17.48
N ALA A 60 -48.94 -32.91 -17.11
CA ALA A 60 -47.93 -33.01 -16.06
C ALA A 60 -46.65 -32.22 -16.40
N ALA A 61 -46.23 -32.20 -17.67
CA ALA A 61 -45.10 -31.38 -18.11
C ALA A 61 -45.42 -29.88 -18.01
N ALA A 62 -46.62 -29.47 -18.42
CA ALA A 62 -47.10 -28.10 -18.30
C ALA A 62 -47.22 -27.64 -16.84
N THR A 63 -47.73 -28.48 -15.95
CA THR A 63 -47.77 -28.23 -14.49
C THR A 63 -46.37 -28.03 -13.93
N ARG A 64 -45.40 -28.88 -14.31
CA ARG A 64 -43.99 -28.73 -13.85
C ARG A 64 -43.38 -27.43 -14.35
N GLN A 65 -43.68 -27.00 -15.57
CA GLN A 65 -43.19 -25.72 -16.10
C GLN A 65 -43.79 -24.53 -15.32
N LEU A 66 -45.09 -24.58 -15.04
CA LEU A 66 -45.76 -23.57 -14.24
C LEU A 66 -45.21 -23.55 -12.80
N PHE A 67 -44.95 -24.70 -12.19
CA PHE A 67 -44.33 -24.78 -10.86
C PHE A 67 -42.88 -24.25 -10.84
N ARG A 68 -42.11 -24.50 -11.90
CA ARG A 68 -40.74 -23.98 -12.08
C ARG A 68 -40.66 -22.46 -12.18
N SER A 69 -41.77 -21.78 -12.52
CA SER A 69 -41.84 -20.31 -12.47
C SER A 69 -41.59 -19.76 -11.06
N GLY A 70 -41.86 -20.58 -10.03
CA GLY A 70 -41.56 -20.26 -8.64
C GLY A 70 -42.51 -19.26 -7.98
N PHE A 71 -43.63 -18.90 -8.63
CA PHE A 71 -44.66 -18.02 -8.08
C PHE A 71 -45.71 -18.74 -7.24
N PHE A 72 -45.83 -20.07 -7.37
CA PHE A 72 -46.92 -20.86 -6.78
C PHE A 72 -46.41 -21.88 -5.75
N GLU A 73 -47.11 -21.99 -4.63
CA GLU A 73 -46.90 -22.95 -3.55
C GLU A 73 -47.50 -24.30 -3.94
N ASP A 74 -48.69 -24.26 -4.55
CA ASP A 74 -49.43 -25.41 -5.05
C ASP A 74 -50.07 -25.08 -6.40
N VAL A 75 -50.08 -26.08 -7.30
CA VAL A 75 -50.64 -25.98 -8.64
C VAL A 75 -51.45 -27.24 -8.90
N GLN A 76 -52.77 -27.11 -8.92
CA GLN A 76 -53.69 -28.19 -9.21
C GLN A 76 -54.39 -27.93 -10.55
N ILE A 77 -54.45 -28.96 -11.38
CA ILE A 77 -55.15 -28.90 -12.66
C ILE A 77 -56.36 -29.81 -12.58
N LEU A 78 -57.53 -29.21 -12.67
CA LEU A 78 -58.80 -29.90 -12.75
C LEU A 78 -59.32 -29.84 -14.18
N ARG A 79 -60.11 -30.84 -14.56
CA ARG A 79 -60.75 -30.93 -15.87
C ARG A 79 -62.26 -30.95 -15.70
N GLU A 80 -62.95 -29.99 -16.33
CA GLU A 80 -64.41 -29.93 -16.40
C GLU A 80 -64.82 -30.04 -17.88
N GLY A 81 -65.13 -31.25 -18.35
CA GLY A 81 -65.43 -31.50 -19.77
C GLY A 81 -64.21 -31.24 -20.65
N ASP A 82 -64.27 -30.22 -21.50
CA ASP A 82 -63.17 -29.78 -22.38
C ASP A 82 -62.49 -28.48 -21.88
N VAL A 83 -62.77 -28.04 -20.64
CA VAL A 83 -62.16 -26.86 -20.00
C VAL A 83 -61.13 -27.30 -18.96
N LEU A 84 -59.97 -26.66 -18.98
CA LEU A 84 -58.94 -26.79 -17.96
C LEU A 84 -59.12 -25.73 -16.88
N VAL A 85 -59.18 -26.13 -15.61
CA VAL A 85 -59.24 -25.23 -14.45
C VAL A 85 -57.93 -25.34 -13.67
N LEU A 86 -57.15 -24.27 -13.70
CA LEU A 86 -55.91 -24.12 -12.95
C LEU A 86 -56.23 -23.52 -11.57
N GLN A 87 -56.26 -24.37 -10.54
CA GLN A 87 -56.35 -23.92 -9.16
C GLN A 87 -54.95 -23.68 -8.62
N LEU A 88 -54.64 -22.40 -8.40
CA LEU A 88 -53.31 -21.94 -8.03
C LEU A 88 -53.32 -21.38 -6.62
N ARG A 89 -52.32 -21.76 -5.83
CA ARG A 89 -52.02 -21.09 -4.56
C ARG A 89 -50.72 -20.33 -4.71
N GLU A 90 -50.82 -19.01 -4.75
CA GLU A 90 -49.65 -18.13 -4.84
C GLU A 90 -48.75 -18.26 -3.61
N ARG A 91 -47.44 -18.21 -3.81
CA ARG A 91 -46.48 -18.03 -2.71
C ARG A 91 -46.60 -16.61 -2.19
N PRO A 92 -46.47 -16.40 -0.87
CA PRO A 92 -46.49 -15.07 -0.32
C PRO A 92 -45.25 -14.27 -0.73
N ALA A 93 -45.36 -12.95 -0.80
CA ALA A 93 -44.22 -12.06 -0.99
C ALA A 93 -43.56 -11.69 0.35
N VAL A 94 -42.24 -11.54 0.37
CA VAL A 94 -41.49 -11.07 1.54
C VAL A 94 -41.72 -9.58 1.70
N ALA A 95 -42.43 -9.16 2.75
CA ALA A 95 -42.74 -7.75 2.99
C ALA A 95 -41.65 -7.04 3.77
N ILE A 96 -41.05 -7.71 4.76
CA ILE A 96 -40.02 -7.16 5.62
C ILE A 96 -39.10 -8.27 6.14
N ILE A 97 -37.81 -7.98 6.22
CA ILE A 97 -36.82 -8.86 6.85
C ILE A 97 -36.29 -8.17 8.11
N ARG A 98 -36.58 -8.76 9.26
CA ARG A 98 -36.10 -8.30 10.57
C ARG A 98 -34.94 -9.18 11.01
N ILE A 99 -33.77 -8.59 11.15
CA ILE A 99 -32.56 -9.28 11.63
C ILE A 99 -32.27 -8.76 13.04
N SER A 100 -32.00 -9.66 13.98
CA SER A 100 -31.64 -9.29 15.34
C SER A 100 -30.52 -10.18 15.89
N GLY A 101 -29.73 -9.63 16.81
CA GLY A 101 -28.65 -10.36 17.49
C GLY A 101 -27.30 -10.39 16.76
N ASN A 102 -27.19 -9.78 15.57
CA ASN A 102 -25.95 -9.59 14.83
C ASN A 102 -25.12 -8.42 15.39
N LYS A 103 -24.10 -8.73 16.19
CA LYS A 103 -23.10 -7.77 16.71
C LYS A 103 -21.75 -7.90 16.01
N ALA A 104 -21.36 -9.09 15.60
CA ALA A 104 -20.09 -9.38 14.94
C ALA A 104 -20.09 -8.99 13.46
N ILE A 105 -21.24 -9.15 12.78
CA ILE A 105 -21.40 -8.80 11.37
C ILE A 105 -22.37 -7.63 11.24
N LYS A 106 -21.97 -6.60 10.48
CA LYS A 106 -22.83 -5.43 10.23
C LYS A 106 -24.09 -5.87 9.50
N GLU A 107 -25.23 -5.31 9.89
CA GLU A 107 -26.52 -5.67 9.30
C GLU A 107 -26.57 -5.42 7.78
N ALA A 108 -25.89 -4.37 7.29
CA ALA A 108 -25.81 -4.06 5.86
C ALA A 108 -25.15 -5.19 5.06
N ASP A 109 -24.05 -5.77 5.57
CA ASP A 109 -23.33 -6.87 4.92
C ASP A 109 -24.18 -8.14 4.89
N LEU A 110 -24.92 -8.41 5.98
CA LEU A 110 -25.88 -9.52 6.04
C LEU A 110 -27.00 -9.34 5.03
N ARG A 111 -27.59 -8.13 4.93
CA ARG A 111 -28.65 -7.82 3.96
C ARG A 111 -28.16 -7.99 2.52
N GLU A 112 -26.94 -7.57 2.23
CA GLU A 112 -26.35 -7.76 0.90
C GLU A 112 -26.14 -9.24 0.57
N GLY A 113 -25.64 -10.04 1.53
CA GLY A 113 -25.53 -11.49 1.36
C GLY A 113 -26.89 -12.17 1.10
N LEU A 114 -27.93 -11.80 1.87
CA LEU A 114 -29.29 -12.31 1.67
C LEU A 114 -29.83 -11.96 0.28
N ARG A 115 -29.57 -10.74 -0.20
CA ARG A 115 -29.95 -10.29 -1.55
C ARG A 115 -29.29 -11.14 -2.63
N GLN A 116 -27.99 -11.42 -2.51
CA GLN A 116 -27.25 -12.28 -3.45
C GLN A 116 -27.77 -13.72 -3.45
N SER A 117 -28.26 -14.21 -2.31
CA SER A 117 -28.92 -15.52 -2.18
C SER A 117 -30.38 -15.54 -2.65
N GLY A 118 -30.91 -14.43 -3.19
CA GLY A 118 -32.28 -14.34 -3.70
C GLY A 118 -33.35 -14.18 -2.62
N LEU A 119 -33.02 -13.51 -1.51
CA LEU A 119 -33.95 -13.14 -0.46
C LEU A 119 -33.84 -11.63 -0.16
N GLN A 120 -34.72 -10.84 -0.78
CA GLN A 120 -34.89 -9.41 -0.50
C GLN A 120 -36.38 -9.08 -0.31
N GLU A 121 -36.64 -7.90 0.26
CA GLU A 121 -38.01 -7.38 0.36
C GLU A 121 -38.61 -7.18 -1.04
N GLY A 122 -39.82 -7.70 -1.24
CA GLY A 122 -40.50 -7.75 -2.54
C GLY A 122 -40.36 -9.08 -3.29
N ASP A 123 -39.41 -9.94 -2.92
CA ASP A 123 -39.25 -11.26 -3.56
C ASP A 123 -40.32 -12.27 -3.13
N VAL A 124 -40.50 -13.31 -3.94
CA VAL A 124 -41.39 -14.44 -3.63
C VAL A 124 -40.77 -15.32 -2.55
N PHE A 125 -41.48 -15.54 -1.46
CA PHE A 125 -41.00 -16.37 -0.35
C PHE A 125 -40.94 -17.85 -0.72
N ARG A 126 -39.77 -18.46 -0.45
CA ARG A 126 -39.54 -19.91 -0.59
C ARG A 126 -38.91 -20.45 0.68
N ARG A 127 -39.57 -21.42 1.30
CA ARG A 127 -39.08 -22.05 2.54
C ARG A 127 -37.68 -22.65 2.38
N ALA A 128 -37.43 -23.34 1.27
CA ALA A 128 -36.11 -23.91 0.98
C ALA A 128 -34.98 -22.86 0.90
N THR A 129 -35.27 -21.65 0.41
CA THR A 129 -34.30 -20.55 0.37
C THR A 129 -33.98 -20.06 1.79
N LEU A 130 -34.99 -19.96 2.66
CA LEU A 130 -34.79 -19.57 4.07
C LEU A 130 -33.97 -20.62 4.85
N ASP A 131 -34.28 -21.90 4.68
CA ASP A 131 -33.54 -22.98 5.34
C ASP A 131 -32.08 -23.04 4.83
N GLN A 132 -31.86 -22.78 3.54
CA GLN A 132 -30.51 -22.69 2.96
C GLN A 132 -29.72 -21.50 3.53
N ILE A 133 -30.38 -20.34 3.68
CA ILE A 133 -29.80 -19.13 4.26
C ILE A 133 -29.42 -19.36 5.73
N GLU A 134 -30.24 -20.08 6.50
CA GLU A 134 -29.91 -20.45 7.88
C GLU A 134 -28.58 -21.22 7.93
N LEU A 135 -28.41 -22.22 7.07
CA LEU A 135 -27.16 -22.99 6.95
C LEU A 135 -25.99 -22.14 6.47
N ASP A 136 -26.19 -21.25 5.51
CA ASP A 136 -25.14 -20.38 4.97
C ASP A 136 -24.68 -19.36 6.02
N LEU A 137 -25.61 -18.75 6.76
CA LEU A 137 -25.29 -17.89 7.89
C LEU A 137 -24.54 -18.66 8.98
N MET A 138 -24.96 -19.88 9.32
CA MET A 138 -24.23 -20.74 10.25
C MET A 138 -22.78 -20.98 9.79
N ARG A 139 -22.55 -21.19 8.49
CA ARG A 139 -21.20 -21.35 7.92
C ARG A 139 -20.38 -20.06 7.99
N VAL A 140 -20.99 -18.90 7.72
CA VAL A 140 -20.31 -17.60 7.82
C VAL A 140 -19.87 -17.33 9.27
N TYR A 141 -20.73 -17.60 10.25
CA TYR A 141 -20.31 -17.48 11.65
C TYR A 141 -19.25 -18.51 12.03
N SER A 142 -19.36 -19.74 11.53
CA SER A 142 -18.35 -20.79 11.74
C SER A 142 -16.99 -20.43 11.14
N SER A 143 -16.94 -19.79 9.98
CA SER A 143 -15.67 -19.34 9.36
C SER A 143 -15.01 -18.19 10.14
N GLN A 144 -15.78 -17.46 10.96
CA GLN A 144 -15.25 -16.49 11.93
C GLN A 144 -14.90 -17.11 13.30
N GLY A 145 -14.87 -18.43 13.40
CA GLY A 145 -14.54 -19.16 14.63
C GLY A 145 -15.71 -19.29 15.61
N ARG A 146 -16.96 -18.99 15.21
CA ARG A 146 -18.14 -19.02 16.08
C ARG A 146 -19.00 -20.27 15.85
N TYR A 147 -18.46 -21.42 16.22
CA TYR A 147 -19.16 -22.72 16.08
C TYR A 147 -20.39 -22.87 16.99
N GLY A 148 -20.45 -22.07 18.05
CA GLY A 148 -21.59 -21.95 18.94
C GLY A 148 -22.73 -21.07 18.41
N ALA A 149 -22.64 -20.58 17.17
CA ALA A 149 -23.70 -19.77 16.58
C ALA A 149 -24.98 -20.61 16.34
N ASP A 150 -26.13 -20.02 16.65
CA ASP A 150 -27.47 -20.58 16.46
C ASP A 150 -28.33 -19.52 15.76
N ILE A 151 -28.91 -19.85 14.61
CA ILE A 151 -29.76 -18.96 13.82
C ILE A 151 -31.17 -19.53 13.86
N GLN A 152 -32.12 -18.72 14.33
CA GLN A 152 -33.53 -19.09 14.42
C GLN A 152 -34.32 -18.25 13.42
N THR A 153 -35.04 -18.92 12.53
CA THR A 153 -35.84 -18.29 11.49
C THR A 153 -37.33 -18.50 11.76
N GLU A 154 -38.08 -17.41 11.89
CA GLU A 154 -39.53 -17.42 12.08
C GLU A 154 -40.24 -16.68 10.95
N VAL A 155 -41.30 -17.29 10.42
CA VAL A 155 -42.12 -16.75 9.33
C VAL A 155 -43.44 -16.29 9.90
N GLU A 156 -43.67 -14.99 9.90
CA GLU A 156 -44.89 -14.36 10.41
C GLU A 156 -45.80 -14.00 9.22
N PRO A 157 -47.00 -14.62 9.07
CA PRO A 157 -47.92 -14.28 7.99
C PRO A 157 -48.53 -12.89 8.19
N LEU A 158 -48.58 -12.11 7.11
CA LEU A 158 -49.14 -10.76 7.08
C LEU A 158 -50.35 -10.69 6.14
N SER A 159 -51.12 -9.60 6.25
CA SER A 159 -52.26 -9.35 5.37
C SER A 159 -51.84 -9.15 3.91
N GLY A 160 -52.67 -9.69 3.01
CA GLY A 160 -52.49 -9.58 1.55
C GLY A 160 -51.44 -10.54 0.97
N ASN A 161 -51.44 -11.81 1.39
CA ASN A 161 -50.51 -12.86 0.94
C ASN A 161 -49.03 -12.45 1.05
N ARG A 162 -48.63 -11.96 2.22
CA ARG A 162 -47.27 -11.50 2.50
C ARG A 162 -46.74 -12.15 3.76
N VAL A 163 -45.43 -12.18 3.93
CA VAL A 163 -44.76 -12.68 5.14
C VAL A 163 -43.70 -11.69 5.64
N ALA A 164 -43.56 -11.60 6.96
CA ALA A 164 -42.39 -11.03 7.62
C ALA A 164 -41.44 -12.17 8.00
N LEU A 165 -40.15 -11.98 7.75
CA LEU A 165 -39.10 -12.93 8.10
C LEU A 165 -38.35 -12.39 9.31
N ASN A 166 -38.45 -13.09 10.44
CA ASN A 166 -37.73 -12.74 11.66
C ASN A 166 -36.52 -13.69 11.79
N ILE A 167 -35.32 -13.17 11.60
CA ILE A 167 -34.06 -13.89 11.71
C ILE A 167 -33.39 -13.47 13.02
N THR A 168 -33.38 -14.38 14.00
CA THR A 168 -32.76 -14.15 15.31
C THR A 168 -31.43 -14.89 15.37
N ILE A 169 -30.34 -14.15 15.51
CA ILE A 169 -28.98 -14.68 15.50
C ILE A 169 -28.44 -14.69 16.93
N ARG A 170 -28.06 -15.86 17.41
CA ARG A 170 -27.27 -16.03 18.62
C ARG A 170 -25.85 -16.38 18.20
N GLU A 171 -24.95 -15.40 18.22
CA GLU A 171 -23.61 -15.55 17.61
C GLU A 171 -22.68 -16.53 18.33
N GLY A 172 -22.98 -16.94 19.56
CA GLY A 172 -22.09 -17.78 20.37
C GLY A 172 -20.77 -17.07 20.76
N GLN A 173 -19.94 -17.77 21.53
CA GLN A 173 -18.56 -17.33 21.82
C GLN A 173 -17.62 -17.75 20.68
N ILE A 174 -16.51 -17.04 20.55
CA ILE A 174 -15.45 -17.41 19.60
C ILE A 174 -14.70 -18.59 20.19
N ALA A 175 -14.53 -19.64 19.40
CA ALA A 175 -13.74 -20.79 19.79
C ALA A 175 -12.25 -20.47 19.64
N SER A 176 -11.50 -20.61 20.73
CA SER A 176 -10.06 -20.35 20.79
C SER A 176 -9.26 -21.63 20.61
N ILE A 177 -8.14 -21.53 19.88
CA ILE A 177 -7.22 -22.66 19.68
C ILE A 177 -6.43 -22.90 20.97
N GLN A 178 -6.60 -24.06 21.60
CA GLN A 178 -5.86 -24.41 22.82
C GLN A 178 -4.57 -25.16 22.54
N HIS A 179 -4.51 -25.89 21.42
CA HIS A 179 -3.31 -26.62 21.03
C HIS A 179 -3.23 -26.82 19.52
N ILE A 180 -2.00 -26.76 19.01
CA ILE A 180 -1.64 -27.16 17.64
C ILE A 180 -0.52 -28.18 17.81
N ASN A 181 -0.76 -29.41 17.38
CA ASN A 181 0.18 -30.50 17.47
C ASN A 181 0.56 -30.95 16.06
N ILE A 182 1.85 -31.12 15.81
CA ILE A 182 2.35 -31.68 14.56
C ILE A 182 3.00 -33.01 14.90
N VAL A 183 2.61 -34.06 14.20
CA VAL A 183 3.04 -35.43 14.47
C VAL A 183 3.75 -35.97 13.24
N GLY A 184 4.94 -36.53 13.44
CA GLY A 184 5.75 -37.11 12.37
C GLY A 184 6.92 -36.23 11.91
N ASN A 185 7.07 -35.01 12.47
CA ASN A 185 8.28 -34.22 12.30
C ASN A 185 9.43 -34.75 13.16
N SER A 186 10.62 -34.83 12.56
CA SER A 186 11.87 -35.22 13.19
C SER A 186 13.03 -34.31 12.78
N VAL A 187 12.92 -33.68 11.60
CA VAL A 187 13.91 -32.73 11.08
C VAL A 187 13.74 -31.35 11.73
N PHE A 188 12.51 -30.86 11.82
CA PHE A 188 12.18 -29.55 12.39
C PHE A 188 11.39 -29.70 13.68
N SER A 189 11.54 -28.74 14.60
CA SER A 189 10.80 -28.74 15.86
C SER A 189 9.35 -28.28 15.68
N ASP A 190 8.45 -28.75 16.54
CA ASP A 190 7.03 -28.32 16.54
C ASP A 190 6.91 -26.79 16.64
N ASP A 191 7.73 -26.15 17.48
CA ASP A 191 7.74 -24.70 17.66
C ASP A 191 8.12 -23.98 16.36
N GLU A 192 9.13 -24.47 15.64
CA GLU A 192 9.55 -23.89 14.35
C GLU A 192 8.44 -24.02 13.28
N LEU A 193 7.78 -25.18 13.23
CA LEU A 193 6.72 -25.44 12.23
C LEU A 193 5.42 -24.69 12.56
N THR A 194 5.04 -24.65 13.84
CA THR A 194 3.89 -23.86 14.30
C THR A 194 4.16 -22.36 14.21
N ASP A 195 5.43 -21.93 14.17
CA ASP A 195 5.78 -20.54 13.93
C ASP A 195 5.40 -20.05 12.52
N LEU A 196 5.34 -20.95 11.53
CA LEU A 196 4.90 -20.67 10.16
C LEU A 196 3.39 -20.42 10.05
N PHE A 197 2.61 -20.88 11.02
CA PHE A 197 1.15 -20.82 10.98
C PHE A 197 0.66 -19.40 11.27
N SER A 198 -0.40 -18.99 10.58
CA SER A 198 -1.15 -17.79 10.93
C SER A 198 -2.04 -18.01 12.15
N LEU A 199 -2.50 -19.25 12.35
CA LEU A 199 -3.17 -19.70 13.56
C LEU A 199 -2.15 -19.87 14.69
N LYS A 200 -2.46 -19.32 15.86
CA LYS A 200 -1.58 -19.32 17.04
C LYS A 200 -2.35 -19.66 18.31
N LEU A 201 -1.61 -20.04 19.34
CA LEU A 201 -2.13 -20.10 20.70
C LEU A 201 -2.46 -18.68 21.22
N PRO A 202 -3.43 -18.55 22.14
CA PRO A 202 -3.74 -17.30 22.82
C PRO A 202 -2.49 -16.68 23.43
N ASN A 203 -2.25 -15.42 23.06
CA ASN A 203 -1.18 -14.60 23.58
C ASN A 203 -1.72 -13.21 23.94
N PHE A 204 -0.88 -12.39 24.59
CA PHE A 204 -1.28 -11.06 25.06
C PHE A 204 -1.88 -10.14 23.97
N PHE A 205 -1.49 -10.32 22.69
CA PHE A 205 -1.96 -9.51 21.55
C PHE A 205 -3.06 -10.15 20.72
N SER A 206 -3.53 -11.34 21.10
CA SER A 206 -4.54 -12.09 20.32
C SER A 206 -5.86 -11.34 20.18
N PHE A 207 -6.18 -10.44 21.12
CA PHE A 207 -7.34 -9.54 21.03
C PHE A 207 -7.32 -8.64 19.77
N TYR A 208 -6.13 -8.28 19.29
CA TYR A 208 -5.94 -7.44 18.10
C TYR A 208 -5.71 -8.28 16.85
N THR A 209 -4.79 -9.25 16.89
CA THR A 209 -4.40 -10.05 15.73
C THR A 209 -5.45 -11.10 15.33
N LYS A 210 -6.31 -11.52 16.28
CA LYS A 210 -7.30 -12.59 16.09
C LYS A 210 -6.67 -13.90 15.57
N SER A 211 -5.42 -14.16 15.94
CA SER A 211 -4.65 -15.33 15.51
C SER A 211 -5.08 -16.63 16.22
N ASP A 212 -5.71 -16.50 17.38
CA ASP A 212 -6.26 -17.60 18.19
C ASP A 212 -7.64 -18.10 17.73
N GLN A 213 -8.23 -17.43 16.74
CA GLN A 213 -9.56 -17.75 16.21
C GLN A 213 -9.43 -18.74 15.06
N TYR A 214 -9.92 -19.97 15.28
CA TYR A 214 -9.91 -21.01 14.25
C TYR A 214 -10.80 -20.65 13.06
N SER A 215 -10.26 -20.78 11.86
CA SER A 215 -11.02 -20.77 10.61
C SER A 215 -10.42 -21.82 9.68
N ARG A 216 -11.27 -22.45 8.87
CA ARG A 216 -10.83 -23.51 7.94
C ARG A 216 -9.89 -22.95 6.88
N GLU A 217 -10.14 -21.73 6.43
CA GLU A 217 -9.38 -21.02 5.41
C GLU A 217 -7.95 -20.74 5.90
N LYS A 218 -7.79 -20.23 7.13
CA LYS A 218 -6.45 -20.02 7.72
C LYS A 218 -5.70 -21.34 7.88
N LEU A 219 -6.34 -22.39 8.38
CA LEU A 219 -5.70 -23.71 8.51
C LEU A 219 -5.24 -24.24 7.15
N SER A 220 -6.08 -24.15 6.11
CA SER A 220 -5.68 -24.57 4.76
C SER A 220 -4.46 -23.81 4.25
N GLY A 221 -4.40 -22.50 4.51
CA GLY A 221 -3.22 -21.69 4.19
C GLY A 221 -1.99 -22.08 5.01
N ASP A 222 -2.17 -22.38 6.30
CA ASP A 222 -1.11 -22.83 7.20
C ASP A 222 -0.52 -24.18 6.77
N LEU A 223 -1.37 -25.13 6.37
CA LEU A 223 -0.96 -26.43 5.83
C LEU A 223 -0.17 -26.28 4.52
N GLU A 224 -0.55 -25.35 3.64
CA GLU A 224 0.23 -25.08 2.42
C GLU A 224 1.56 -24.39 2.72
N ARG A 225 1.64 -23.51 3.75
CA ARG A 225 2.91 -22.93 4.21
C ARG A 225 3.83 -24.00 4.80
N LEU A 226 3.27 -24.92 5.59
CA LEU A 226 3.99 -26.09 6.10
C LEU A 226 4.55 -26.92 4.95
N ARG A 227 3.70 -27.28 3.99
CA ARG A 227 4.08 -28.04 2.80
C ARG A 227 5.18 -27.34 1.99
N SER A 228 5.02 -26.05 1.75
CA SER A 228 6.01 -25.25 1.03
C SER A 228 7.34 -25.20 1.79
N HIS A 229 7.33 -25.05 3.12
CA HIS A 229 8.54 -25.03 3.94
C HIS A 229 9.43 -26.25 3.75
N TYR A 230 8.83 -27.45 3.69
CA TYR A 230 9.53 -28.71 3.43
C TYR A 230 9.98 -28.85 1.96
N LEU A 231 9.07 -28.62 1.01
CA LEU A 231 9.37 -28.72 -0.43
C LEU A 231 10.46 -27.72 -0.87
N ASP A 232 10.56 -26.57 -0.22
CA ASP A 232 11.56 -25.54 -0.47
C ASP A 232 12.94 -25.88 0.10
N ARG A 233 13.03 -26.93 0.93
CA ARG A 233 14.26 -27.42 1.59
C ARG A 233 14.66 -28.84 1.16
N GLY A 234 14.09 -29.32 0.06
CA GLY A 234 14.52 -30.55 -0.61
C GLY A 234 13.70 -31.79 -0.27
N TYR A 235 12.67 -31.68 0.55
CA TYR A 235 11.84 -32.82 0.96
C TYR A 235 10.71 -33.07 -0.05
N ILE A 236 11.05 -33.57 -1.25
CA ILE A 236 10.09 -33.71 -2.38
C ILE A 236 8.95 -34.67 -2.06
N ASN A 237 9.24 -35.73 -1.29
CA ASN A 237 8.27 -36.73 -0.88
C ASN A 237 7.46 -36.34 0.36
N PHE A 238 7.54 -35.07 0.80
CA PHE A 238 6.76 -34.58 1.93
C PHE A 238 5.25 -34.71 1.67
N SER A 239 4.53 -35.32 2.61
CA SER A 239 3.08 -35.40 2.60
C SER A 239 2.48 -34.98 3.94
N ILE A 240 1.30 -34.37 3.86
CA ILE A 240 0.41 -34.17 5.00
C ILE A 240 -0.60 -35.31 4.93
N ASP A 241 -0.51 -36.25 5.86
CA ASP A 241 -1.29 -37.48 5.83
C ASP A 241 -2.70 -37.22 6.34
N SER A 242 -2.84 -36.37 7.38
CA SER A 242 -4.14 -35.98 7.92
C SER A 242 -4.06 -34.64 8.67
N ALA A 243 -5.16 -33.89 8.71
CA ALA A 243 -5.31 -32.68 9.53
C ALA A 243 -6.64 -32.75 10.27
N GLN A 244 -6.57 -33.18 11.53
CA GLN A 244 -7.73 -33.40 12.38
C GLN A 244 -7.99 -32.17 13.23
N VAL A 245 -9.23 -31.68 13.18
CA VAL A 245 -9.69 -30.58 14.04
C VAL A 245 -10.75 -31.14 14.97
N SER A 246 -10.49 -31.03 16.27
CA SER A 246 -11.45 -31.41 17.31
C SER A 246 -11.91 -30.17 18.07
N ILE A 247 -13.21 -30.13 18.36
CA ILE A 247 -13.86 -29.03 19.05
C ILE A 247 -14.51 -29.60 20.30
N THR A 248 -14.34 -28.94 21.44
CA THR A 248 -14.97 -29.37 22.70
C THR A 248 -16.50 -29.34 22.61
N PRO A 249 -17.22 -30.15 23.40
CA PRO A 249 -18.69 -30.16 23.39
C PRO A 249 -19.35 -28.81 23.70
N ASP A 250 -18.68 -27.95 24.47
CA ASP A 250 -19.14 -26.59 24.77
C ASP A 250 -18.81 -25.57 23.65
N LYS A 251 -18.13 -26.03 22.59
CA LYS A 251 -17.77 -25.29 21.38
C LYS A 251 -16.86 -24.09 21.62
N LYS A 252 -16.05 -24.12 22.68
CA LYS A 252 -15.15 -23.02 23.06
C LYS A 252 -13.69 -23.29 22.73
N ASP A 253 -13.27 -24.54 22.74
CA ASP A 253 -11.87 -24.91 22.57
C ASP A 253 -11.68 -25.72 21.30
N VAL A 254 -10.63 -25.38 20.55
CA VAL A 254 -10.24 -26.06 19.32
C VAL A 254 -8.85 -26.66 19.49
N TYR A 255 -8.70 -27.93 19.10
CA TYR A 255 -7.42 -28.63 19.05
C TYR A 255 -7.17 -29.08 17.61
N ILE A 256 -6.00 -28.75 17.09
CA ILE A 256 -5.58 -29.07 15.73
C ILE A 256 -4.42 -30.06 15.81
N THR A 257 -4.57 -31.21 15.16
CA THR A 257 -3.49 -32.20 15.02
C THR A 257 -3.20 -32.40 13.53
N VAL A 258 -1.95 -32.22 13.14
CA VAL A 258 -1.48 -32.40 11.75
C VAL A 258 -0.51 -33.56 11.72
N ASP A 259 -0.87 -34.63 11.04
CA ASP A 259 -0.01 -35.79 10.82
C ASP A 259 0.73 -35.61 9.50
N ILE A 260 2.06 -35.75 9.53
CA ILE A 260 2.93 -35.54 8.38
C ILE A 260 3.91 -36.70 8.19
N THR A 261 4.38 -36.86 6.95
CA THR A 261 5.52 -37.71 6.59
C THR A 261 6.57 -36.84 5.90
N GLU A 262 7.75 -36.69 6.51
CA GLU A 262 8.78 -35.76 6.04
C GLU A 262 9.47 -36.20 4.74
N GLY A 263 9.76 -37.50 4.60
CA GLY A 263 10.55 -38.04 3.50
C GLY A 263 12.05 -37.69 3.60
N GLU A 264 12.82 -38.12 2.59
CA GLU A 264 14.26 -37.85 2.51
C GLU A 264 14.56 -36.54 1.75
N GLN A 265 15.73 -35.94 2.01
CA GLN A 265 16.16 -34.71 1.34
C GLN A 265 16.83 -35.02 0.00
N PHE A 266 16.34 -34.36 -1.07
CA PHE A 266 16.84 -34.50 -2.43
C PHE A 266 17.78 -33.36 -2.83
N ARG A 267 18.82 -33.71 -3.61
CA ARG A 267 19.73 -32.75 -4.24
C ARG A 267 19.58 -32.75 -5.76
N VAL A 268 19.84 -31.61 -6.38
CA VAL A 268 19.74 -31.45 -7.84
C VAL A 268 20.92 -32.17 -8.51
N ARG A 269 20.64 -33.11 -9.41
CA ARG A 269 21.65 -33.85 -10.19
C ARG A 269 22.05 -33.08 -11.45
N ASP A 270 21.06 -32.66 -12.21
CA ASP A 270 21.22 -31.87 -13.42
C ASP A 270 19.95 -31.06 -13.70
N VAL A 271 20.14 -29.99 -14.46
CA VAL A 271 19.08 -29.14 -14.99
C VAL A 271 19.24 -29.07 -16.49
N SER A 272 18.16 -29.35 -17.23
CA SER A 272 18.17 -29.30 -18.69
C SER A 272 16.95 -28.59 -19.24
N MET A 273 17.12 -27.99 -20.42
CA MET A 273 16.04 -27.38 -21.18
C MET A 273 15.62 -28.34 -22.30
N VAL A 274 14.33 -28.64 -22.38
CA VAL A 274 13.77 -29.56 -23.38
C VAL A 274 12.62 -28.87 -24.12
N GLY A 275 12.33 -29.28 -25.36
CA GLY A 275 11.27 -28.69 -26.18
C GLY A 275 11.82 -27.83 -27.34
N THR A 276 11.11 -26.76 -27.69
CA THR A 276 11.46 -25.88 -28.82
C THR A 276 12.18 -24.64 -28.31
N LEU A 277 13.51 -24.63 -28.36
CA LEU A 277 14.33 -23.51 -27.87
C LEU A 277 14.49 -22.44 -28.96
N VAL A 278 13.91 -21.26 -28.72
CA VAL A 278 14.07 -20.06 -29.58
C VAL A 278 15.26 -19.20 -29.18
N LEU A 279 15.80 -19.42 -27.98
CA LEU A 279 17.02 -18.79 -27.46
C LEU A 279 18.09 -19.86 -27.21
N PRO A 280 19.37 -19.50 -27.21
CA PRO A 280 20.44 -20.42 -26.82
C PRO A 280 20.19 -20.99 -25.42
N GLU A 281 20.42 -22.30 -25.25
CA GLU A 281 20.22 -22.96 -23.96
C GLU A 281 21.03 -22.30 -22.83
N THR A 282 22.22 -21.79 -23.14
CA THR A 282 23.08 -21.07 -22.18
C THR A 282 22.42 -19.82 -21.61
N GLU A 283 21.63 -19.09 -22.39
CA GLU A 283 20.91 -17.89 -21.95
C GLU A 283 19.73 -18.25 -21.04
N LEU A 284 19.02 -19.33 -21.37
CA LEU A 284 17.94 -19.87 -20.54
C LEU A 284 18.48 -20.40 -19.21
N GLN A 285 19.60 -21.13 -19.24
CA GLN A 285 20.24 -21.67 -18.04
C GLN A 285 20.69 -20.58 -17.06
N GLN A 286 21.15 -19.41 -17.55
CA GLN A 286 21.50 -18.27 -16.69
C GLN A 286 20.33 -17.70 -15.88
N LYS A 287 19.08 -17.99 -16.27
CA LYS A 287 17.87 -17.57 -15.52
C LYS A 287 17.42 -18.60 -14.49
N VAL A 288 18.02 -19.79 -14.45
CA VAL A 288 17.71 -20.81 -13.45
C VAL A 288 18.56 -20.60 -12.20
N SER A 289 17.93 -20.60 -11.02
CA SER A 289 18.64 -20.46 -9.74
C SER A 289 19.35 -21.73 -9.29
N LEU A 290 18.76 -22.90 -9.58
CA LEU A 290 19.21 -24.20 -9.08
C LEU A 290 20.32 -24.76 -9.97
N GLY A 291 21.48 -25.01 -9.40
CA GLY A 291 22.60 -25.69 -10.03
C GLY A 291 22.76 -27.14 -9.58
N GLN A 292 23.69 -27.84 -10.22
CA GLN A 292 24.08 -29.20 -9.82
C GLN A 292 24.67 -29.21 -8.39
N GLY A 293 24.17 -30.10 -7.53
CA GLY A 293 24.60 -30.29 -6.15
C GLY A 293 23.81 -29.49 -5.11
N ASP A 294 23.03 -28.50 -5.54
CA ASP A 294 22.17 -27.71 -4.67
C ASP A 294 21.07 -28.56 -4.04
N VAL A 295 20.60 -28.16 -2.87
CA VAL A 295 19.40 -28.78 -2.27
C VAL A 295 18.20 -28.36 -3.12
N PHE A 296 17.34 -29.32 -3.46
CA PHE A 296 16.14 -29.01 -4.24
C PHE A 296 15.26 -27.99 -3.51
N SER A 297 14.67 -27.06 -4.25
CA SER A 297 13.72 -26.09 -3.70
C SER A 297 12.60 -25.85 -4.70
N ARG A 298 11.36 -26.18 -4.30
CA ARG A 298 10.17 -25.94 -5.15
C ARG A 298 10.00 -24.46 -5.46
N ARG A 299 10.24 -23.57 -4.50
CA ARG A 299 10.24 -22.12 -4.70
C ARG A 299 11.23 -21.70 -5.77
N GLU A 300 12.51 -22.06 -5.66
CA GLU A 300 13.52 -21.68 -6.66
C GLU A 300 13.23 -22.27 -8.06
N MET A 301 12.67 -23.48 -8.13
CA MET A 301 12.23 -24.09 -9.38
C MET A 301 11.08 -23.30 -10.02
N THR A 302 10.09 -22.91 -9.23
CA THR A 302 8.93 -22.13 -9.69
C THR A 302 9.34 -20.71 -10.09
N GLU A 303 10.20 -20.05 -9.29
CA GLU A 303 10.75 -18.74 -9.64
C GLU A 303 11.61 -18.81 -10.93
N SER A 304 12.34 -19.90 -11.14
CA SER A 304 13.08 -20.13 -12.38
C SER A 304 12.13 -20.28 -13.56
N GLN A 305 11.04 -21.04 -13.42
CA GLN A 305 9.98 -21.16 -14.43
C GLN A 305 9.41 -19.77 -14.78
N GLU A 306 9.05 -18.96 -13.78
CA GLU A 306 8.51 -17.61 -14.00
C GLU A 306 9.52 -16.70 -14.72
N ARG A 307 10.80 -16.74 -14.34
CA ARG A 307 11.85 -15.97 -15.02
C ARG A 307 12.06 -16.41 -16.47
N LEU A 308 11.92 -17.70 -16.77
CA LEU A 308 11.99 -18.23 -18.14
C LEU A 308 10.79 -17.79 -18.97
N VAL A 309 9.57 -17.93 -18.44
CA VAL A 309 8.34 -17.44 -19.11
C VAL A 309 8.44 -15.94 -19.38
N LYS A 310 8.90 -15.17 -18.39
CA LYS A 310 9.08 -13.71 -18.52
C LYS A 310 10.15 -13.35 -19.55
N LEU A 311 11.30 -14.04 -19.55
CA LEU A 311 12.34 -13.84 -20.57
C LEU A 311 11.81 -14.08 -21.98
N LEU A 312 11.07 -15.18 -22.20
CA LEU A 312 10.46 -15.48 -23.49
C LEU A 312 9.39 -14.44 -23.85
N GLY A 313 8.55 -14.06 -22.89
CA GLY A 313 7.56 -13.00 -23.05
C GLY A 313 8.18 -11.66 -23.46
N ASP A 314 9.35 -11.31 -22.92
CA ASP A 314 10.10 -10.10 -23.29
C ASP A 314 10.71 -10.16 -24.70
N GLN A 315 10.91 -11.35 -25.25
CA GLN A 315 11.32 -11.55 -26.64
C GLN A 315 10.12 -11.59 -27.61
N GLY A 316 8.89 -11.36 -27.12
CA GLY A 316 7.67 -11.36 -27.92
C GLY A 316 6.85 -12.64 -27.84
N TYR A 317 7.27 -13.64 -27.08
CA TYR A 317 6.57 -14.92 -26.95
C TYR A 317 5.58 -14.87 -25.76
N MET A 318 4.53 -14.04 -25.88
CA MET A 318 3.57 -13.79 -24.79
C MET A 318 2.88 -15.05 -24.27
N PHE A 319 2.60 -16.01 -25.16
CA PHE A 319 1.93 -17.27 -24.82
C PHE A 319 2.92 -18.41 -24.58
N ALA A 320 4.18 -18.10 -24.26
CA ALA A 320 5.18 -19.09 -23.93
C ALA A 320 4.76 -19.87 -22.68
N ASN A 321 4.86 -21.19 -22.77
CA ASN A 321 4.63 -22.10 -21.65
C ASN A 321 5.95 -22.77 -21.28
N VAL A 322 6.31 -22.71 -20.00
CA VAL A 322 7.47 -23.42 -19.45
C VAL A 322 6.97 -24.29 -18.31
N SER A 323 7.15 -25.61 -18.44
CA SER A 323 6.71 -26.59 -17.44
C SER A 323 7.93 -27.27 -16.80
N PRO A 324 8.21 -27.06 -15.51
CA PRO A 324 9.24 -27.81 -14.81
C PRO A 324 8.75 -29.22 -14.46
N ILE A 325 9.52 -30.23 -14.84
CA ILE A 325 9.24 -31.64 -14.55
C ILE A 325 10.39 -32.18 -13.69
N PRO A 326 10.19 -32.37 -12.38
CA PRO A 326 11.16 -33.04 -11.53
C PRO A 326 11.11 -34.55 -11.76
N GLU A 327 12.25 -35.15 -12.08
CA GLU A 327 12.45 -36.60 -12.16
C GLU A 327 13.26 -37.07 -10.95
N LEU A 328 12.61 -37.84 -10.09
CA LEU A 328 13.23 -38.46 -8.92
C LEU A 328 14.13 -39.62 -9.35
N ASN A 329 15.29 -39.73 -8.72
CA ASN A 329 16.24 -40.82 -8.92
C ASN A 329 16.38 -41.65 -7.65
N ASP A 330 16.85 -42.89 -7.82
CA ASP A 330 17.01 -43.85 -6.73
C ASP A 330 18.10 -43.45 -5.71
N ASP A 331 18.95 -42.47 -6.03
CA ASP A 331 20.09 -42.02 -5.22
C ASP A 331 19.81 -40.72 -4.43
N ASN A 332 18.54 -40.43 -4.13
CA ASN A 332 18.10 -39.19 -3.48
C ASN A 332 18.54 -37.93 -4.23
N THR A 333 18.60 -38.03 -5.55
CA THR A 333 18.79 -36.88 -6.43
C THR A 333 17.57 -36.63 -7.30
N VAL A 334 17.43 -35.39 -7.78
CA VAL A 334 16.37 -34.99 -8.69
C VAL A 334 16.96 -34.33 -9.93
N SER A 335 16.48 -34.70 -11.10
CA SER A 335 16.76 -33.98 -12.34
C SER A 335 15.60 -33.09 -12.68
N ILE A 336 15.87 -31.83 -13.01
CA ILE A 336 14.83 -30.87 -13.34
C ILE A 336 14.88 -30.61 -14.84
N ARG A 337 13.84 -31.05 -15.55
CA ARG A 337 13.67 -30.75 -16.98
C ARG A 337 12.66 -29.63 -17.14
N TYR A 338 13.07 -28.50 -17.70
CA TYR A 338 12.16 -27.42 -18.07
C TYR A 338 11.70 -27.64 -19.52
N PHE A 339 10.43 -27.98 -19.70
CA PHE A 339 9.82 -28.14 -21.03
C PHE A 339 9.32 -26.79 -21.54
N VAL A 340 9.96 -26.29 -22.60
CA VAL A 340 9.76 -24.95 -23.16
C VAL A 340 8.98 -25.03 -24.48
N GLU A 341 7.84 -24.37 -24.50
CA GLU A 341 6.99 -24.15 -25.67
C GLU A 341 6.79 -22.64 -25.87
N PRO A 342 7.57 -21.98 -26.74
CA PRO A 342 7.54 -20.53 -26.88
C PRO A 342 6.27 -20.02 -27.59
N GLY A 343 5.63 -20.84 -28.42
CA GLY A 343 4.50 -20.37 -29.24
C GLY A 343 4.95 -19.39 -30.34
N LYS A 344 4.03 -18.54 -30.79
CA LYS A 344 4.30 -17.53 -31.83
C LYS A 344 4.72 -16.19 -31.23
N GLN A 345 5.58 -15.48 -31.95
CA GLN A 345 5.89 -14.10 -31.61
C GLN A 345 4.64 -13.23 -31.81
N THR A 346 4.31 -12.44 -30.80
CA THR A 346 3.04 -11.72 -30.68
C THR A 346 3.28 -10.21 -30.67
N TYR A 347 2.39 -9.47 -31.33
CA TYR A 347 2.44 -8.01 -31.45
C TYR A 347 1.21 -7.37 -30.79
N VAL A 348 1.40 -6.20 -30.18
CA VAL A 348 0.30 -5.38 -29.67
C VAL A 348 -0.30 -4.62 -30.84
N ARG A 349 -1.55 -4.88 -31.19
CA ARG A 349 -2.24 -4.15 -32.26
C ARG A 349 -2.71 -2.78 -31.80
N ARG A 350 -3.38 -2.72 -30.64
CA ARG A 350 -3.93 -1.49 -30.04
C ARG A 350 -4.02 -1.60 -28.53
N ILE A 351 -4.02 -0.45 -27.86
CA ILE A 351 -4.21 -0.33 -26.42
C ILE A 351 -5.48 0.49 -26.18
N ASN A 352 -6.51 -0.17 -25.63
CA ASN A 352 -7.77 0.47 -25.29
C ASN A 352 -7.78 0.79 -23.80
N ILE A 353 -8.09 2.03 -23.45
CA ILE A 353 -8.16 2.50 -22.06
C ILE A 353 -9.63 2.76 -21.73
N ARG A 354 -10.09 2.27 -20.56
CA ARG A 354 -11.48 2.40 -20.11
C ARG A 354 -11.53 2.68 -18.61
N GLY A 355 -12.55 3.44 -18.19
CA GLY A 355 -12.80 3.77 -16.78
C GLY A 355 -12.19 5.09 -16.31
N ASN A 356 -11.37 5.74 -17.13
CA ASN A 356 -10.88 7.11 -16.95
C ASN A 356 -11.97 8.14 -17.32
N THR A 357 -13.02 8.24 -16.51
CA THR A 357 -14.16 9.13 -16.79
C THR A 357 -13.88 10.61 -16.51
N ARG A 358 -13.00 10.89 -15.55
CA ARG A 358 -12.60 12.25 -15.14
C ARG A 358 -11.24 12.61 -15.70
N SER A 359 -10.34 11.63 -15.79
CA SER A 359 -8.96 11.78 -16.25
C SER A 359 -8.87 11.65 -17.76
N THR A 360 -8.07 12.49 -18.40
CA THR A 360 -7.83 12.38 -19.84
C THR A 360 -7.08 11.08 -20.16
N ASP A 361 -7.31 10.54 -21.36
CA ASP A 361 -6.65 9.31 -21.83
C ASP A 361 -5.11 9.42 -21.78
N GLU A 362 -4.59 10.61 -22.07
CA GLU A 362 -3.15 10.92 -22.03
C GLU A 362 -2.51 10.64 -20.66
N VAL A 363 -3.24 10.83 -19.55
CA VAL A 363 -2.73 10.59 -18.19
C VAL A 363 -2.37 9.12 -17.99
N VAL A 364 -3.14 8.21 -18.57
CA VAL A 364 -2.86 6.76 -18.51
C VAL A 364 -1.89 6.37 -19.62
N ARG A 365 -2.10 6.88 -20.83
CA ARG A 365 -1.33 6.49 -22.02
C ARG A 365 0.16 6.83 -21.92
N ARG A 366 0.52 7.96 -21.30
CA ARG A 366 1.92 8.38 -21.13
C ARG A 366 2.71 7.51 -20.14
N GLU A 367 2.01 6.73 -19.31
CA GLU A 367 2.65 5.78 -18.37
C GLU A 367 2.94 4.42 -19.02
N LEU A 368 2.51 4.21 -20.27
CA LEU A 368 2.72 2.97 -20.99
C LEU A 368 4.13 2.91 -21.55
N GLU A 369 4.85 1.86 -21.18
CA GLU A 369 6.12 1.48 -21.81
C GLU A 369 5.89 0.55 -23.00
N GLN A 370 4.86 -0.30 -22.93
CA GLN A 370 4.43 -1.10 -24.06
C GLN A 370 3.79 -0.21 -25.12
N MET A 371 4.36 -0.19 -26.31
CA MET A 371 3.86 0.57 -27.45
C MET A 371 2.83 -0.22 -28.27
N GLU A 372 1.87 0.50 -28.85
CA GLU A 372 1.04 -0.01 -29.94
C GLU A 372 1.89 -0.32 -31.18
N ALA A 373 1.49 -1.32 -31.95
CA ALA A 373 2.23 -1.86 -33.10
C ALA A 373 3.65 -2.37 -32.78
N GLY A 374 3.97 -2.55 -31.50
CA GLY A 374 5.24 -3.12 -31.04
C GLY A 374 5.15 -4.63 -30.80
N VAL A 375 6.32 -5.27 -30.72
CA VAL A 375 6.44 -6.63 -30.15
C VAL A 375 5.97 -6.56 -28.69
N VAL A 376 5.21 -7.56 -28.26
CA VAL A 376 4.77 -7.66 -26.86
C VAL A 376 5.97 -7.88 -25.95
N SER A 377 6.03 -7.18 -24.81
CA SER A 377 6.92 -7.52 -23.70
C SER A 377 6.11 -7.59 -22.41
N THR A 378 6.18 -8.75 -21.75
CA THR A 378 5.54 -8.97 -20.45
C THR A 378 6.07 -7.97 -19.41
N SER A 379 7.39 -7.73 -19.39
CA SER A 379 7.99 -6.74 -18.50
C SER A 379 7.52 -5.32 -18.78
N ALA A 380 7.39 -4.91 -20.04
CA ALA A 380 6.88 -3.58 -20.38
C ALA A 380 5.42 -3.40 -19.95
N ILE A 381 4.58 -4.43 -20.10
CA ILE A 381 3.18 -4.41 -19.65
C ILE A 381 3.11 -4.31 -18.11
N GLU A 382 3.89 -5.12 -17.39
CA GLU A 382 3.94 -5.08 -15.91
C GLU A 382 4.47 -3.74 -15.39
N ARG A 383 5.51 -3.18 -16.01
CA ARG A 383 6.02 -1.84 -15.67
C ARG A 383 4.99 -0.77 -15.98
N SER A 384 4.29 -0.86 -17.11
CA SER A 384 3.19 0.05 -17.46
C SER A 384 2.10 0.05 -16.38
N LYS A 385 1.65 -1.15 -15.94
CA LYS A 385 0.69 -1.30 -14.85
C LYS A 385 1.20 -0.62 -13.57
N THR A 386 2.44 -0.94 -13.18
CA THR A 386 3.06 -0.39 -11.96
C THR A 386 3.17 1.13 -12.03
N ARG A 387 3.53 1.70 -13.19
CA ARG A 387 3.60 3.16 -13.40
C ARG A 387 2.23 3.82 -13.26
N ILE A 388 1.19 3.25 -13.89
CA ILE A 388 -0.19 3.76 -13.75
C ILE A 388 -0.64 3.70 -12.29
N GLU A 389 -0.40 2.60 -11.57
CA GLU A 389 -0.73 2.46 -10.15
C GLU A 389 0.04 3.50 -9.29
N ARG A 390 1.32 3.74 -9.60
CA ARG A 390 2.16 4.72 -8.90
C ARG A 390 1.71 6.17 -9.08
N THR A 391 0.87 6.49 -10.07
CA THR A 391 0.27 7.83 -10.19
C THR A 391 -0.64 8.17 -9.01
N GLY A 392 -1.18 7.17 -8.32
CA GLY A 392 -2.16 7.37 -7.24
C GLY A 392 -3.53 7.84 -7.71
N HIS A 393 -3.77 8.00 -9.01
CA HIS A 393 -5.07 8.46 -9.55
C HIS A 393 -6.12 7.35 -9.65
N PHE A 394 -5.68 6.09 -9.60
CA PHE A 394 -6.53 4.91 -9.80
C PHE A 394 -6.37 3.94 -8.64
N ARG A 395 -7.49 3.44 -8.10
CA ARG A 395 -7.51 2.43 -7.03
C ARG A 395 -7.19 1.03 -7.54
N ASN A 396 -7.66 0.72 -8.75
CA ASN A 396 -7.45 -0.57 -9.38
C ASN A 396 -7.06 -0.36 -10.85
N VAL A 397 -6.03 -1.09 -11.29
CA VAL A 397 -5.55 -1.09 -12.67
C VAL A 397 -5.49 -2.54 -13.12
N ASN A 398 -6.32 -2.90 -14.09
CA ASN A 398 -6.30 -4.21 -14.71
C ASN A 398 -5.89 -4.07 -16.17
N ILE A 399 -4.91 -4.86 -16.61
CA ILE A 399 -4.50 -4.94 -18.00
C ILE A 399 -4.80 -6.35 -18.49
N GLU A 400 -5.80 -6.47 -19.37
CA GLU A 400 -6.15 -7.73 -20.00
C GLU A 400 -5.53 -7.82 -21.38
N THR A 401 -4.87 -8.93 -21.66
CA THR A 401 -4.37 -9.27 -23.00
C THR A 401 -5.42 -10.09 -23.72
N ARG A 402 -6.04 -9.51 -24.77
CA ARG A 402 -7.08 -10.19 -25.54
C ARG A 402 -6.55 -10.59 -26.92
N PRO A 403 -6.49 -11.90 -27.23
CA PRO A 403 -6.14 -12.36 -28.58
C PRO A 403 -7.10 -11.78 -29.61
N VAL A 404 -6.56 -11.30 -30.71
CA VAL A 404 -7.37 -10.75 -31.80
C VAL A 404 -8.01 -11.88 -32.60
N PRO A 405 -9.35 -11.94 -32.72
CA PRO A 405 -10.01 -12.98 -33.49
C PRO A 405 -9.57 -12.95 -34.97
N GLY A 406 -9.20 -14.12 -35.50
CA GLY A 406 -8.79 -14.28 -36.91
C GLY A 406 -7.29 -14.11 -37.17
N THR A 407 -6.49 -13.82 -36.14
CA THR A 407 -5.02 -13.76 -36.18
C THR A 407 -4.45 -14.58 -35.03
N ASP A 408 -3.22 -15.09 -35.18
CA ASP A 408 -2.56 -15.89 -34.15
C ASP A 408 -1.25 -15.28 -33.61
N ASP A 409 -0.95 -14.06 -34.04
CA ASP A 409 0.24 -13.28 -33.69
C ASP A 409 -0.11 -11.86 -33.18
N GLN A 410 -1.39 -11.56 -32.90
CA GLN A 410 -1.82 -10.24 -32.45
C GLN A 410 -2.70 -10.27 -31.20
N VAL A 411 -2.45 -9.30 -30.33
CA VAL A 411 -3.25 -9.04 -29.12
C VAL A 411 -3.67 -7.57 -29.04
N ASP A 412 -4.85 -7.34 -28.48
CA ASP A 412 -5.26 -6.03 -27.98
C ASP A 412 -4.97 -5.99 -26.47
N LEU A 413 -4.46 -4.87 -25.97
CA LEU A 413 -4.36 -4.63 -24.52
C LEU A 413 -5.55 -3.79 -24.08
N ASP A 414 -6.32 -4.30 -23.13
CA ASP A 414 -7.46 -3.60 -22.57
C ASP A 414 -7.18 -3.21 -21.13
N ILE A 415 -6.90 -1.93 -20.96
CA ILE A 415 -6.58 -1.32 -19.68
C ILE A 415 -7.88 -0.80 -19.08
N SER A 416 -8.31 -1.42 -17.99
CA SER A 416 -9.46 -0.99 -17.21
C SER A 416 -8.96 -0.37 -15.91
N VAL A 417 -9.23 0.92 -15.73
CA VAL A 417 -8.87 1.68 -14.53
C VAL A 417 -10.11 2.05 -13.72
N GLU A 418 -9.98 1.99 -12.40
CA GLU A 418 -10.99 2.51 -11.49
C GLU A 418 -10.46 3.79 -10.84
N GLU A 419 -10.99 4.95 -11.24
CA GLU A 419 -10.60 6.25 -10.69
C GLU A 419 -10.91 6.36 -9.19
N GLN A 420 -9.99 6.98 -8.45
CA GLN A 420 -10.19 7.31 -7.04
C GLN A 420 -10.12 8.81 -6.78
N GLN A 421 -10.44 9.22 -5.55
CA GLN A 421 -10.28 10.61 -5.15
C GLN A 421 -8.78 10.94 -5.07
N SER A 422 -8.35 11.87 -5.92
CA SER A 422 -6.97 12.40 -5.96
C SER A 422 -6.76 13.64 -5.08
N GLY A 423 -7.83 14.11 -4.43
CA GLY A 423 -7.79 15.27 -3.56
C GLY A 423 -7.52 14.85 -2.13
N GLN A 424 -6.57 15.50 -1.47
CA GLN A 424 -6.21 15.24 -0.09
C GLN A 424 -6.31 16.52 0.73
N LEU A 425 -6.88 16.39 1.93
CA LEU A 425 -6.76 17.37 2.99
C LEU A 425 -5.78 16.80 4.01
N SER A 426 -4.70 17.51 4.26
CA SER A 426 -3.71 17.17 5.27
C SER A 426 -3.81 18.13 6.45
N ALA A 427 -3.79 17.57 7.65
CA ALA A 427 -3.67 18.32 8.89
C ALA A 427 -2.71 17.55 9.80
N SER A 428 -1.55 18.13 10.06
CA SER A 428 -0.51 17.53 10.86
C SER A 428 -0.20 18.46 12.03
N ILE A 429 -0.07 17.86 13.22
CA ILE A 429 0.44 18.54 14.41
C ILE A 429 1.70 17.81 14.86
N GLY A 430 2.79 18.55 14.96
CA GLY A 430 4.08 18.09 15.42
C GLY A 430 4.54 18.89 16.63
N PHE A 431 5.60 18.41 17.26
CA PHE A 431 6.31 19.16 18.29
C PHE A 431 7.80 18.89 18.15
N SER A 432 8.63 19.92 18.15
CA SER A 432 10.07 19.79 18.34
C SER A 432 10.50 20.77 19.43
N GLN A 433 11.64 20.51 20.06
CA GLN A 433 12.15 21.44 21.08
C GLN A 433 12.63 22.77 20.45
N SER A 434 13.07 22.75 19.19
CA SER A 434 13.53 23.95 18.47
C SER A 434 12.41 24.77 17.86
N ASP A 435 11.34 24.13 17.34
CA ASP A 435 10.26 24.82 16.62
C ASP A 435 8.96 24.91 17.42
N GLY A 436 8.94 24.37 18.65
CA GLY A 436 7.75 24.27 19.46
C GLY A 436 6.65 23.44 18.79
N ILE A 437 5.40 23.91 18.87
CA ILE A 437 4.26 23.25 18.23
C ILE A 437 4.27 23.59 16.75
N ILE A 438 4.29 22.56 15.89
CA ILE A 438 4.26 22.69 14.44
C ILE A 438 2.86 22.32 13.96
N VAL A 439 2.15 23.25 13.34
CA VAL A 439 0.84 23.02 12.70
C VAL A 439 1.00 23.13 11.20
N GLN A 440 0.68 22.06 10.48
CA GLN A 440 0.67 22.04 9.03
C GLN A 440 -0.74 21.72 8.53
N LEU A 441 -1.30 22.59 7.70
CA LEU A 441 -2.56 22.38 7.02
C LEU A 441 -2.30 22.43 5.51
N GLY A 442 -2.80 21.44 4.77
CA GLY A 442 -2.62 21.38 3.34
C GLY A 442 -3.88 20.93 2.63
N VAL A 443 -4.09 21.47 1.45
CA VAL A 443 -5.02 20.92 0.46
C VAL A 443 -4.25 20.66 -0.81
N SER A 444 -4.26 19.42 -1.27
CA SER A 444 -3.67 19.03 -2.55
C SER A 444 -4.70 18.36 -3.43
N GLN A 445 -4.52 18.51 -4.73
CA GLN A 445 -5.28 17.83 -5.76
C GLN A 445 -4.29 17.34 -6.82
N ASP A 446 -3.95 16.06 -6.77
CA ASP A 446 -2.85 15.49 -7.57
C ASP A 446 -3.23 15.22 -9.03
N ASN A 447 -4.54 15.25 -9.35
CA ASN A 447 -5.08 15.12 -10.70
C ASN A 447 -6.08 16.26 -10.97
N PHE A 448 -5.59 17.49 -10.89
CA PHE A 448 -6.40 18.70 -11.05
C PHE A 448 -7.10 18.71 -12.41
N LEU A 449 -8.43 18.78 -12.39
CA LEU A 449 -9.30 18.73 -13.57
C LEU A 449 -9.08 17.51 -14.48
N GLY A 450 -8.55 16.40 -13.94
CA GLY A 450 -8.30 15.19 -14.74
C GLY A 450 -7.10 15.26 -15.67
N SER A 451 -6.22 16.26 -15.51
CA SER A 451 -5.08 16.51 -16.40
C SER A 451 -3.78 15.82 -15.98
N GLY A 452 -3.78 15.12 -14.84
CA GLY A 452 -2.59 14.53 -14.22
C GLY A 452 -1.58 15.57 -13.73
N LYS A 453 -2.03 16.81 -13.49
CA LYS A 453 -1.27 17.91 -12.92
C LYS A 453 -1.67 18.09 -11.46
N SER A 454 -0.71 18.42 -10.60
CA SER A 454 -1.01 18.64 -9.19
C SER A 454 -1.08 20.12 -8.83
N VAL A 455 -2.00 20.45 -7.92
CA VAL A 455 -2.11 21.78 -7.30
C VAL A 455 -2.16 21.57 -5.80
N ALA A 456 -1.34 22.30 -5.05
CA ALA A 456 -1.32 22.23 -3.60
C ALA A 456 -1.23 23.62 -2.99
N PHE A 457 -1.96 23.82 -1.89
CA PHE A 457 -1.81 24.97 -1.01
C PHE A 457 -1.49 24.45 0.39
N ASN A 458 -0.38 24.91 0.96
CA ASN A 458 0.09 24.50 2.28
C ASN A 458 0.25 25.72 3.18
N ILE A 459 -0.11 25.53 4.45
CA ILE A 459 0.12 26.44 5.55
C ILE A 459 0.99 25.69 6.55
N SER A 460 2.12 26.24 6.94
CA SER A 460 2.96 25.73 8.02
C SER A 460 3.17 26.85 9.04
N ASN A 461 2.89 26.57 10.30
CA ASN A 461 3.06 27.52 11.38
C ASN A 461 3.73 26.83 12.58
N SER A 462 4.80 27.43 13.09
CA SER A 462 5.54 27.05 14.29
C SER A 462 5.97 28.31 15.04
N SER A 463 6.69 28.19 16.16
CA SER A 463 7.28 29.37 16.81
C SER A 463 8.31 30.07 15.92
N THR A 464 9.03 29.30 15.10
CA THR A 464 10.16 29.76 14.26
C THR A 464 9.78 30.08 12.81
N LEU A 465 8.66 29.55 12.30
CA LEU A 465 8.32 29.60 10.87
C LEU A 465 6.82 29.81 10.67
N THR A 466 6.46 30.81 9.87
CA THR A 466 5.14 30.94 9.27
C THR A 466 5.27 30.95 7.75
N GLU A 467 4.72 29.93 7.09
CA GLU A 467 4.78 29.78 5.64
C GLU A 467 3.39 29.53 5.04
N TYR A 468 3.08 30.26 3.97
CA TYR A 468 1.99 29.96 3.05
C TYR A 468 2.59 29.67 1.68
N SER A 469 2.36 28.48 1.14
CA SER A 469 2.88 28.11 -0.17
C SER A 469 1.78 27.59 -1.10
N PHE A 470 1.81 28.05 -2.35
CA PHE A 470 1.03 27.52 -3.45
C PHE A 470 1.98 26.86 -4.45
N ASN A 471 1.66 25.64 -4.83
CA ASN A 471 2.46 24.84 -5.75
C ASN A 471 1.56 24.31 -6.87
N TYR A 472 2.03 24.47 -8.10
CA TYR A 472 1.47 23.80 -9.28
C TYR A 472 2.58 22.94 -9.88
N LEU A 473 2.27 21.71 -10.27
CA LEU A 473 3.23 20.82 -10.94
C LEU A 473 2.59 20.15 -12.15
N ASP A 474 3.27 20.29 -13.28
CA ASP A 474 3.05 19.47 -14.47
C ASP A 474 4.14 18.39 -14.52
N PRO A 475 3.84 17.12 -14.17
CA PRO A 475 4.85 16.07 -14.12
C PRO A 475 5.40 15.69 -15.51
N TYR A 476 4.65 15.96 -16.58
CA TYR A 476 4.99 15.63 -17.97
C TYR A 476 4.84 16.88 -18.86
N PHE A 477 5.60 17.92 -18.55
CA PHE A 477 5.70 19.08 -19.44
C PHE A 477 6.30 18.69 -20.81
N THR A 478 7.14 17.65 -20.84
CA THR A 478 7.57 16.96 -22.05
C THR A 478 7.14 15.49 -22.03
N VAL A 479 7.13 14.86 -23.21
CA VAL A 479 6.78 13.44 -23.39
C VAL A 479 7.70 12.53 -22.57
N ASP A 480 8.98 12.89 -22.43
CA ASP A 480 9.99 12.11 -21.71
C ASP A 480 9.92 12.24 -20.18
N GLY A 481 8.90 12.93 -19.64
CA GLY A 481 8.71 13.05 -18.18
C GLY A 481 9.49 14.18 -17.52
N VAL A 482 9.94 15.18 -18.29
CA VAL A 482 10.45 16.43 -17.71
C VAL A 482 9.28 17.16 -17.06
N SER A 483 9.39 17.40 -15.76
CA SER A 483 8.36 18.12 -15.01
C SER A 483 8.60 19.63 -15.05
N ARG A 484 7.53 20.41 -14.97
CA ARG A 484 7.58 21.86 -14.76
C ARG A 484 6.67 22.25 -13.60
N GLY A 485 7.25 22.83 -12.57
CA GLY A 485 6.55 23.36 -11.40
C GLY A 485 6.55 24.89 -11.36
N PHE A 486 5.52 25.45 -10.75
CA PHE A 486 5.48 26.84 -10.32
C PHE A 486 5.22 26.88 -8.82
N ASN A 487 6.08 27.58 -8.09
CA ASN A 487 5.96 27.80 -6.65
C ASN A 487 5.72 29.28 -6.38
N PHE A 488 4.83 29.57 -5.44
CA PHE A 488 4.67 30.90 -4.85
C PHE A 488 4.61 30.72 -3.35
N TYR A 489 5.37 31.51 -2.61
CA TYR A 489 5.42 31.40 -1.16
C TYR A 489 5.50 32.77 -0.50
N TYR A 490 4.85 32.88 0.65
CA TYR A 490 5.17 33.85 1.69
C TYR A 490 5.80 33.08 2.84
N ARG A 491 6.92 33.56 3.36
CA ARG A 491 7.63 32.95 4.48
C ARG A 491 8.12 34.01 5.44
N GLU A 492 7.77 33.84 6.69
CA GLU A 492 8.33 34.59 7.82
C GLU A 492 9.10 33.61 8.71
N GLU A 493 10.38 33.91 8.96
CA GLU A 493 11.24 33.14 9.87
C GLU A 493 11.65 34.03 11.05
N ASP A 494 11.37 33.58 12.27
CA ASP A 494 11.80 34.20 13.51
C ASP A 494 13.03 33.43 14.04
N PHE A 495 14.19 34.09 14.04
CA PHE A 495 15.45 33.47 14.46
C PHE A 495 15.74 33.69 15.96
N ASP A 496 14.92 34.48 16.66
CA ASP A 496 15.06 34.74 18.10
C ASP A 496 14.55 33.52 18.90
N GLU A 497 13.47 32.90 18.41
CA GLU A 497 12.80 31.75 19.03
C GLU A 497 13.60 30.44 19.02
N ASP A 498 14.68 30.32 18.22
CA ASP A 498 15.55 29.13 18.17
C ASP A 498 17.06 29.42 18.21
N ASP A 499 17.41 30.54 18.85
CA ASP A 499 18.78 30.96 19.16
C ASP A 499 19.72 31.15 17.97
N ARG A 500 19.17 31.27 16.75
CA ARG A 500 19.93 31.56 15.52
C ARG A 500 20.27 33.04 15.35
N GLY A 501 19.54 33.96 15.99
CA GLY A 501 19.90 35.38 16.06
C GLY A 501 18.76 36.35 16.38
N ASP A 502 19.11 37.60 16.70
CA ASP A 502 18.15 38.64 17.13
C ASP A 502 17.50 39.37 15.94
N TYR A 503 16.96 38.61 14.98
CA TYR A 503 16.37 39.16 13.77
C TYR A 503 15.32 38.22 13.18
N ASN A 504 14.39 38.79 12.44
CA ASN A 504 13.36 38.05 11.71
C ASN A 504 13.53 38.32 10.21
N THR A 505 13.12 37.37 9.38
CA THR A 505 13.05 37.58 7.93
C THR A 505 11.63 37.40 7.45
N ASP A 506 11.24 38.23 6.49
CA ASP A 506 9.92 38.22 5.87
C ASP A 506 10.12 38.25 4.35
N GLY A 507 9.73 37.16 3.69
CA GLY A 507 10.01 36.93 2.28
C GLY A 507 8.78 36.55 1.51
N ILE A 508 8.59 37.17 0.35
CA ILE A 508 7.66 36.69 -0.68
C ILE A 508 8.45 36.30 -1.92
N GLY A 509 8.21 35.09 -2.42
CA GLY A 509 8.92 34.57 -3.57
C GLY A 509 8.05 33.79 -4.51
N GLY A 510 8.52 33.66 -5.74
CA GLY A 510 7.92 32.79 -6.74
C GLY A 510 8.93 32.35 -7.78
N GLY A 511 8.74 31.15 -8.29
CA GLY A 511 9.70 30.53 -9.18
C GLY A 511 9.10 29.53 -10.15
N VAL A 512 9.95 29.10 -11.07
CA VAL A 512 9.70 27.99 -11.99
C VAL A 512 10.79 26.95 -11.80
N THR A 513 10.38 25.69 -11.65
CA THR A 513 11.29 24.55 -11.48
C THR A 513 11.10 23.56 -12.61
N PHE A 514 12.19 23.17 -13.27
CA PHE A 514 12.21 22.05 -14.20
C PHE A 514 12.87 20.85 -13.54
N GLY A 515 12.25 19.67 -13.64
CA GLY A 515 12.76 18.42 -13.10
C GLY A 515 13.01 17.41 -14.20
N TYR A 516 14.26 17.01 -14.40
CA TYR A 516 14.66 16.04 -15.41
C TYR A 516 14.91 14.67 -14.76
N PRO A 517 14.12 13.63 -15.06
CA PRO A 517 14.39 12.27 -14.58
C PRO A 517 15.57 11.67 -15.37
N ILE A 518 16.60 11.19 -14.67
CA ILE A 518 17.71 10.44 -15.28
C ILE A 518 17.33 8.96 -15.37
N ASP A 519 16.81 8.41 -14.26
CA ASP A 519 16.27 7.06 -14.13
C ASP A 519 15.14 7.06 -13.08
N ASP A 520 14.64 5.89 -12.70
CA ASP A 520 13.55 5.74 -11.71
C ASP A 520 13.91 6.21 -10.28
N PHE A 521 15.19 6.45 -10.01
CA PHE A 521 15.76 6.78 -8.69
C PHE A 521 16.47 8.14 -8.66
N GLN A 522 16.90 8.65 -9.82
CA GLN A 522 17.72 9.85 -9.98
C GLN A 522 16.99 10.97 -10.71
N ARG A 523 17.10 12.19 -10.17
CA ARG A 523 16.49 13.39 -10.75
C ARG A 523 17.43 14.58 -10.66
N LEU A 524 17.45 15.40 -11.72
CA LEU A 524 18.02 16.74 -11.71
C LEU A 524 16.90 17.77 -11.59
N SER A 525 17.13 18.86 -10.87
CA SER A 525 16.22 19.99 -10.80
C SER A 525 16.94 21.29 -11.11
N PHE A 526 16.26 22.18 -11.84
CA PHE A 526 16.73 23.52 -12.14
C PHE A 526 15.61 24.50 -11.84
N SER A 527 15.81 25.39 -10.88
CA SER A 527 14.81 26.39 -10.47
C SER A 527 15.34 27.79 -10.72
N GLY A 528 14.47 28.65 -11.23
CA GLY A 528 14.69 30.08 -11.31
C GLY A 528 13.64 30.78 -10.46
N ASP A 529 14.08 31.50 -9.43
CA ASP A 529 13.22 32.10 -8.40
C ASP A 529 13.46 33.60 -8.28
N VAL A 530 12.40 34.36 -8.03
CA VAL A 530 12.45 35.77 -7.63
C VAL A 530 11.98 35.85 -6.20
N GLU A 531 12.76 36.48 -5.33
CA GLU A 531 12.46 36.64 -3.91
C GLU A 531 12.63 38.10 -3.51
N PHE A 532 11.58 38.68 -2.93
CA PHE A 532 11.67 39.91 -2.17
C PHE A 532 11.76 39.55 -0.68
N LEU A 533 12.84 39.94 -0.03
CA LEU A 533 13.14 39.61 1.36
C LEU A 533 13.34 40.91 2.16
N ARG A 534 12.67 41.03 3.29
CA ARG A 534 12.91 42.07 4.29
C ARG A 534 13.51 41.47 5.55
N LEU A 535 14.60 42.04 6.01
CA LEU A 535 15.26 41.70 7.27
C LEU A 535 14.78 42.67 8.36
N LYS A 536 14.23 42.13 9.44
CA LYS A 536 13.68 42.88 10.58
C LYS A 536 14.55 42.62 11.81
N PRO A 537 15.54 43.46 12.14
CA PRO A 537 16.30 43.30 13.37
C PRO A 537 15.40 43.54 14.60
N ASN A 538 15.55 42.75 15.66
CA ASN A 538 14.73 42.90 16.86
C ASN A 538 15.09 44.20 17.60
N SER A 539 14.07 44.91 18.11
CA SER A 539 14.20 46.24 18.72
C SER A 539 15.03 46.29 20.01
N PHE A 540 15.39 45.14 20.56
CA PHE A 540 16.21 45.02 21.77
C PHE A 540 17.65 45.52 21.61
N LEU A 541 18.02 45.97 20.41
CA LEU A 541 19.28 46.62 20.12
C LEU A 541 19.28 48.12 20.45
N CYS A 542 18.12 48.74 20.68
CA CYS A 542 18.01 50.17 20.99
C CYS A 542 17.02 50.41 22.14
N THR A 543 17.31 51.38 23.00
CA THR A 543 16.45 51.69 24.16
C THR A 543 15.13 52.35 23.71
N ASP A 544 15.14 53.03 22.56
CA ASP A 544 13.98 53.49 21.81
C ASP A 544 14.10 53.02 20.34
N PRO A 545 13.13 52.24 19.80
CA PRO A 545 13.16 51.76 18.42
C PRO A 545 13.11 52.88 17.36
N ASN A 546 12.64 54.08 17.73
CA ASN A 546 12.51 55.23 16.82
C ASN A 546 13.67 56.24 16.94
N ASP A 547 14.58 56.06 17.90
CA ASP A 547 15.74 56.93 18.12
C ASP A 547 17.04 56.12 18.03
N ARG A 548 17.66 56.18 16.84
CA ARG A 548 18.91 55.48 16.46
C ARG A 548 20.13 55.91 17.29
N SER A 549 20.04 57.00 18.07
CA SER A 549 21.10 57.44 18.99
C SER A 549 21.09 56.71 20.35
N THR A 550 20.03 55.95 20.64
CA THR A 550 19.86 55.21 21.90
C THR A 550 20.30 53.74 21.82
N CYS A 551 20.86 53.34 20.68
CA CYS A 551 21.45 52.03 20.48
C CYS A 551 22.84 52.00 21.15
N PRO A 552 23.18 50.99 21.97
CA PRO A 552 24.50 50.91 22.60
C PRO A 552 25.62 50.96 21.54
N GLU A 553 26.66 51.77 21.78
CA GLU A 553 27.85 51.90 20.90
C GLU A 553 28.66 50.59 20.72
N THR A 554 28.21 49.47 21.29
CA THR A 554 28.69 48.13 20.93
C THR A 554 28.26 47.75 19.52
N ASN A 555 29.05 48.19 18.54
CA ASN A 555 29.43 47.50 17.30
C ASN A 555 28.69 46.17 17.02
N ASN A 556 27.39 46.25 16.70
CA ASN A 556 26.57 45.08 16.43
C ASN A 556 26.76 44.67 14.97
N VAL A 557 27.15 43.41 14.78
CA VAL A 557 27.38 42.76 13.49
C VAL A 557 26.16 42.85 12.57
N ILE A 558 24.95 42.67 13.11
CA ILE A 558 23.69 42.74 12.35
C ILE A 558 23.47 44.17 11.83
N GLN A 559 23.67 45.18 12.68
CA GLN A 559 23.50 46.58 12.31
C GLN A 559 24.56 47.03 11.29
N THR A 560 25.81 46.57 11.46
CA THR A 560 26.87 46.85 10.48
C THR A 560 26.50 46.31 9.10
N PHE A 561 25.96 45.09 9.02
CA PHE A 561 25.50 44.52 7.76
C PHE A 561 24.35 45.31 7.14
N LEU A 562 23.38 45.76 7.96
CA LEU A 562 22.25 46.57 7.52
C LEU A 562 22.67 47.95 7.02
N ASP A 563 23.64 48.60 7.67
CA ASP A 563 24.17 49.89 7.25
C ASP A 563 24.92 49.77 5.90
N ASP A 564 25.60 48.64 5.67
CA ASP A 564 26.35 48.37 4.43
C ASP A 564 25.44 47.90 3.27
N ASN A 565 24.36 47.14 3.54
CA ASN A 565 23.58 46.42 2.52
C ASN A 565 22.09 46.79 2.47
N GLY A 566 21.56 47.55 3.42
CA GLY A 566 20.11 47.81 3.57
C GLY A 566 19.36 46.66 4.25
N ASP A 567 18.04 46.78 4.38
CA ASP A 567 17.14 45.82 5.04
C ASP A 567 16.11 45.17 4.10
N GLU A 568 16.02 45.61 2.85
CA GLU A 568 15.14 45.07 1.81
C GLU A 568 15.98 44.60 0.61
N TYR A 569 15.68 43.40 0.11
CA TYR A 569 16.43 42.77 -0.97
C TYR A 569 15.51 42.14 -2.00
N LEU A 570 15.69 42.50 -3.27
CA LEU A 570 15.16 41.79 -4.42
C LEU A 570 16.24 40.89 -5.02
N ASN A 571 16.03 39.58 -4.98
CA ASN A 571 16.99 38.58 -5.42
C ASN A 571 16.43 37.70 -6.53
N TRP A 572 17.22 37.52 -7.58
CA TRP A 572 17.01 36.55 -8.64
C TRP A 572 17.92 35.36 -8.36
N LYS A 573 17.38 34.17 -8.16
CA LYS A 573 18.12 32.98 -7.74
C LYS A 573 18.03 31.90 -8.80
N LEU A 574 19.12 31.19 -9.02
CA LEU A 574 19.16 29.97 -9.81
C LEU A 574 19.62 28.82 -8.91
N THR A 575 18.82 27.76 -8.84
CA THR A 575 19.08 26.59 -8.01
C THR A 575 19.20 25.35 -8.88
N ALA A 576 20.36 24.71 -8.88
CA ALA A 576 20.57 23.39 -9.46
C ALA A 576 20.57 22.32 -8.36
N GLY A 577 19.77 21.28 -8.54
CA GLY A 577 19.66 20.16 -7.62
C GLY A 577 19.90 18.83 -8.30
N TRP A 578 20.44 17.87 -7.55
CA TRP A 578 20.52 16.47 -7.91
C TRP A 578 20.09 15.63 -6.73
N SER A 579 19.28 14.60 -6.97
CA SER A 579 18.86 13.65 -5.95
C SER A 579 18.93 12.23 -6.49
N ASP A 580 19.40 11.29 -5.68
CA ASP A 580 19.42 9.85 -5.95
C ASP A 580 18.89 9.12 -4.71
N ASN A 581 17.78 8.39 -4.87
CA ASN A 581 17.15 7.64 -3.78
C ASN A 581 16.98 6.17 -4.16
N ARG A 582 17.81 5.30 -3.55
CA ARG A 582 17.79 3.84 -3.71
C ARG A 582 17.53 3.13 -2.38
N LEU A 583 16.79 3.77 -1.49
CA LEU A 583 16.35 3.16 -0.23
C LEU A 583 15.32 2.06 -0.51
N ASN A 584 15.40 0.95 0.23
CA ASN A 584 14.48 -0.16 0.07
C ASN A 584 13.06 0.11 0.62
N ARG A 585 12.91 1.08 1.53
CA ARG A 585 11.64 1.45 2.18
C ARG A 585 11.58 2.95 2.46
N GLY A 586 10.39 3.55 2.41
CA GLY A 586 10.18 4.98 2.70
C GLY A 586 10.24 5.32 4.19
N PHE A 587 9.73 4.43 5.05
CA PHE A 587 9.88 4.52 6.50
C PHE A 587 10.79 3.42 7.00
N PHE A 588 11.65 3.77 7.96
CA PHE A 588 12.62 2.87 8.54
C PHE A 588 13.38 2.01 7.51
N PRO A 589 14.12 2.65 6.57
CA PRO A 589 14.97 1.92 5.62
C PRO A 589 16.05 1.11 6.34
N THR A 590 16.35 -0.07 5.80
CA THR A 590 17.35 -1.02 6.34
C THR A 590 18.49 -1.26 5.37
N LYS A 591 18.31 -0.88 4.09
CA LYS A 591 19.28 -1.10 3.02
C LYS A 591 19.19 0.00 1.97
N GLY A 592 20.33 0.32 1.38
CA GLY A 592 20.44 1.27 0.27
C GLY A 592 20.87 2.64 0.76
N TYR A 593 20.77 3.64 -0.11
CA TYR A 593 21.21 4.98 0.22
C TYR A 593 20.31 6.04 -0.42
N GLN A 594 20.37 7.24 0.15
CA GLN A 594 19.78 8.45 -0.38
C GLN A 594 20.84 9.56 -0.34
N GLN A 595 21.01 10.28 -1.43
CA GLN A 595 21.96 11.37 -1.52
C GLN A 595 21.38 12.52 -2.35
N GLY A 596 21.87 13.72 -2.09
CA GLY A 596 21.48 14.89 -2.87
C GLY A 596 22.48 16.02 -2.76
N ALA A 597 22.63 16.74 -3.85
CA ALA A 597 23.45 17.94 -3.96
C ALA A 597 22.57 19.11 -4.40
N THR A 598 22.82 20.30 -3.87
CA THR A 598 22.12 21.53 -4.26
C THR A 598 23.13 22.65 -4.36
N LEU A 599 23.03 23.44 -5.42
CA LEU A 599 23.79 24.66 -5.65
C LEU A 599 22.81 25.78 -5.95
N GLU A 600 22.72 26.75 -5.04
CA GLU A 600 21.97 27.99 -5.20
C GLU A 600 22.95 29.12 -5.52
N VAL A 601 22.62 29.94 -6.51
CA VAL A 601 23.44 31.08 -6.94
C VAL A 601 22.50 32.26 -7.18
N SER A 602 22.71 33.39 -6.51
CA SER A 602 22.05 34.63 -6.90
C SER A 602 22.56 35.07 -8.28
N LEU A 603 21.75 35.75 -9.07
CA LEU A 603 22.12 36.20 -10.40
C LEU A 603 22.48 37.69 -10.39
N PRO A 604 23.32 38.17 -11.34
CA PRO A 604 23.56 39.59 -11.52
C PRO A 604 22.25 40.38 -11.66
N GLY A 605 22.12 41.48 -10.92
CA GLY A 605 20.87 42.26 -10.79
C GLY A 605 20.07 41.96 -9.52
N SER A 606 20.54 41.02 -8.69
CA SER A 606 20.09 40.85 -7.31
C SER A 606 20.78 41.85 -6.37
N ASP A 607 20.12 42.24 -5.30
CA ASP A 607 20.72 43.09 -4.26
C ASP A 607 21.80 42.33 -3.47
N LEU A 608 21.64 41.02 -3.29
CA LEU A 608 22.64 40.15 -2.65
C LEU A 608 23.34 39.28 -3.69
N SER A 609 24.67 39.16 -3.58
CA SER A 609 25.50 38.35 -4.48
C SER A 609 26.20 37.23 -3.72
N TYR A 610 25.61 36.03 -3.72
CA TYR A 610 26.10 34.86 -3.01
C TYR A 610 25.86 33.55 -3.77
N TYR A 611 26.62 32.52 -3.40
CA TYR A 611 26.35 31.14 -3.80
C TYR A 611 26.39 30.24 -2.57
N ARG A 612 25.63 29.15 -2.63
CA ARG A 612 25.45 28.22 -1.53
C ARG A 612 25.32 26.80 -2.06
N ALA A 613 26.27 25.95 -1.69
CA ALA A 613 26.34 24.55 -2.07
C ALA A 613 26.12 23.65 -0.85
N GLN A 614 25.27 22.64 -0.97
CA GLN A 614 25.02 21.66 0.07
C GLN A 614 25.02 20.24 -0.51
N TYR A 615 25.61 19.29 0.20
CA TYR A 615 25.54 17.87 -0.08
C TYR A 615 25.05 17.09 1.15
N ASN A 616 24.06 16.23 0.96
CA ASN A 616 23.50 15.35 1.98
C ASN A 616 23.64 13.89 1.55
N ASN A 617 23.94 13.00 2.50
CA ASN A 617 23.98 11.56 2.28
C ASN A 617 23.39 10.81 3.48
N ARG A 618 22.66 9.73 3.20
CA ARG A 618 22.18 8.73 4.16
C ARG A 618 22.40 7.35 3.54
N ALA A 619 23.10 6.45 4.21
CA ALA A 619 23.37 5.11 3.71
C ALA A 619 23.11 4.06 4.80
N TYR A 620 22.51 2.94 4.42
CA TYR A 620 22.12 1.85 5.32
C TYR A 620 22.71 0.53 4.82
N PHE A 621 23.39 -0.17 5.73
CA PHE A 621 24.10 -1.41 5.48
C PHE A 621 23.60 -2.49 6.44
N PRO A 622 22.77 -3.44 5.98
CA PRO A 622 22.32 -4.54 6.84
C PRO A 622 23.51 -5.44 7.17
N LEU A 623 23.71 -5.72 8.46
CA LEU A 623 24.80 -6.54 8.98
C LEU A 623 24.42 -8.03 9.07
N ASN A 624 23.12 -8.35 8.95
CA ASN A 624 22.60 -9.71 8.94
C ASN A 624 21.49 -9.90 7.88
N ARG A 625 21.20 -11.16 7.52
CA ARG A 625 20.22 -11.51 6.48
C ARG A 625 18.79 -11.06 6.81
N ASP A 626 18.43 -11.04 8.08
CA ASP A 626 17.10 -10.63 8.53
C ASP A 626 16.92 -9.10 8.63
N GLU A 627 17.95 -8.33 8.26
CA GLU A 627 17.95 -6.85 8.27
C GLU A 627 17.60 -6.22 9.64
N THR A 628 17.82 -6.96 10.74
CA THR A 628 17.52 -6.48 12.10
C THR A 628 18.68 -5.68 12.72
N TRP A 629 19.91 -5.94 12.28
CA TRP A 629 21.09 -5.15 12.63
C TRP A 629 21.53 -4.36 11.40
N VAL A 630 21.58 -3.03 11.51
CA VAL A 630 21.88 -2.15 10.38
C VAL A 630 22.88 -1.10 10.83
N ALA A 631 24.01 -1.01 10.15
CA ALA A 631 24.89 0.15 10.27
C ALA A 631 24.34 1.25 9.35
N ALA A 632 24.23 2.47 9.84
CA ALA A 632 23.81 3.62 9.05
C ALA A 632 24.83 4.75 9.15
N LEU A 633 25.02 5.45 8.05
CA LEU A 633 25.87 6.63 7.96
C LEU A 633 25.04 7.80 7.45
N ARG A 634 25.20 8.96 8.08
CA ARG A 634 24.61 10.22 7.64
C ARG A 634 25.72 11.24 7.49
N GLY A 635 25.65 12.05 6.44
CA GLY A 635 26.58 13.15 6.19
C GLY A 635 25.85 14.39 5.69
N ARG A 636 26.30 15.56 6.13
CA ARG A 636 25.89 16.87 5.65
C ARG A 636 27.10 17.77 5.53
N VAL A 637 27.35 18.26 4.33
CA VAL A 637 28.43 19.22 4.04
C VAL A 637 27.81 20.43 3.36
N GLY A 638 28.17 21.62 3.82
CA GLY A 638 27.70 22.88 3.27
C GLY A 638 28.88 23.84 3.09
N TYR A 639 28.86 24.58 1.99
CA TYR A 639 29.78 25.70 1.76
C TYR A 639 29.01 26.82 1.07
N ALA A 640 29.25 28.06 1.46
CA ALA A 640 28.62 29.22 0.89
C ALA A 640 29.61 30.38 0.92
N ASP A 641 29.49 31.30 -0.03
CA ASP A 641 30.29 32.52 0.01
C ASP A 641 29.62 33.62 -0.82
N ALA A 642 30.07 34.85 -0.60
CA ALA A 642 29.71 35.95 -1.47
C ALA A 642 30.53 35.92 -2.76
N TYR A 643 30.02 36.56 -3.81
CA TYR A 643 30.80 36.89 -4.98
C TYR A 643 30.58 38.35 -5.36
N GLY A 644 31.55 38.98 -6.03
CA GLY A 644 31.50 40.42 -6.30
C GLY A 644 31.91 41.24 -5.07
N ASN A 645 31.22 42.35 -4.81
CA ASN A 645 31.60 43.33 -3.79
C ASN A 645 30.70 43.32 -2.53
N ASN A 646 29.71 42.43 -2.45
CA ASN A 646 28.77 42.39 -1.34
C ASN A 646 29.24 41.41 -0.27
N ASP A 647 28.83 41.63 0.99
CA ASP A 647 29.12 40.71 2.09
C ASP A 647 28.17 39.48 2.03
N TYR A 648 28.63 38.32 2.49
CA TYR A 648 27.80 37.12 2.51
C TYR A 648 26.63 37.31 3.49
N PRO A 649 25.37 37.03 3.09
CA PRO A 649 24.23 37.23 3.97
C PRO A 649 24.23 36.27 5.16
N PHE A 650 24.44 36.78 6.37
CA PHE A 650 24.53 35.95 7.58
C PHE A 650 23.25 35.17 7.88
N PHE A 651 22.08 35.68 7.48
CA PHE A 651 20.80 34.99 7.60
C PHE A 651 20.62 33.82 6.61
N LYS A 652 21.61 33.58 5.74
CA LYS A 652 21.71 32.38 4.89
C LYS A 652 22.75 31.38 5.43
N ASN A 653 23.28 31.59 6.65
CA ASN A 653 24.25 30.69 7.27
C ASN A 653 23.69 29.27 7.48
N TYR A 654 24.61 28.33 7.61
CA TYR A 654 24.33 26.99 8.10
C TYR A 654 24.40 26.95 9.63
N TYR A 655 23.65 26.04 10.23
CA TYR A 655 23.57 25.81 11.66
C TYR A 655 23.72 24.32 11.98
N ALA A 656 24.19 24.00 13.18
CA ALA A 656 24.35 22.64 13.68
C ALA A 656 24.07 22.57 15.19
N GLY A 657 23.80 21.36 15.68
CA GLY A 657 23.19 21.08 16.98
C GLY A 657 21.76 20.55 16.85
N GLY A 658 21.25 19.88 17.88
CA GLY A 658 19.87 19.34 17.92
C GLY A 658 19.69 17.95 17.27
N LEU A 659 18.45 17.43 17.31
CA LEU A 659 18.10 16.09 16.80
C LEU A 659 18.46 15.86 15.33
N SER A 660 18.45 16.92 14.52
CA SER A 660 18.61 16.84 13.07
C SER A 660 20.07 16.91 12.61
N SER A 661 21.04 17.10 13.52
CA SER A 661 22.46 17.18 13.16
C SER A 661 23.38 16.49 14.18
N ILE A 662 23.77 17.17 15.27
CA ILE A 662 24.65 16.64 16.32
C ILE A 662 23.83 16.59 17.62
N ARG A 663 23.30 15.41 17.94
CA ARG A 663 22.49 15.19 19.15
C ARG A 663 23.32 15.38 20.40
N GLY A 664 22.71 15.82 21.51
CA GLY A 664 23.42 16.12 22.76
C GLY A 664 23.92 17.56 22.86
N PHE A 665 23.96 18.31 21.75
CA PHE A 665 24.10 19.76 21.72
C PHE A 665 22.73 20.39 21.44
N GLU A 666 22.47 21.55 22.03
CA GLU A 666 21.24 22.31 21.81
C GLU A 666 21.10 22.72 20.33
N ALA A 667 19.88 22.89 19.85
CA ALA A 667 19.63 23.14 18.42
C ALA A 667 20.27 24.46 17.96
N ASN A 668 20.93 24.43 16.80
CA ASN A 668 21.56 25.61 16.16
C ASN A 668 22.69 26.32 16.93
N THR A 669 23.12 25.84 18.10
CA THR A 669 24.06 26.55 18.98
C THR A 669 25.55 26.35 18.64
N LEU A 670 25.88 25.41 17.73
CA LEU A 670 27.25 25.13 17.31
C LEU A 670 27.73 26.10 16.22
N GLY A 671 28.94 26.62 16.41
CA GLY A 671 29.64 27.46 15.44
C GLY A 671 30.11 28.80 16.03
N PRO A 672 30.54 29.74 15.15
CA PRO A 672 30.89 31.09 15.55
C PRO A 672 29.75 31.80 16.28
N ARG A 673 30.10 32.59 17.30
CA ARG A 673 29.15 33.37 18.08
C ARG A 673 29.35 34.87 17.88
N TYR A 674 28.30 35.64 18.12
CA TYR A 674 28.35 37.09 18.13
C TYR A 674 27.90 37.66 19.47
N GLU A 675 28.52 38.78 19.86
CA GLU A 675 28.22 39.49 21.10
C GLU A 675 26.94 40.32 20.94
N ARG A 676 26.05 40.25 21.93
CA ARG A 676 24.72 40.92 21.91
C ARG A 676 24.68 42.24 22.69
N GLY A 677 25.83 42.70 23.19
CA GLY A 677 25.97 43.90 24.01
C GLY A 677 26.11 43.59 25.50
N ALA A 678 26.54 44.58 26.28
CA ALA A 678 26.95 44.40 27.67
C ALA A 678 25.88 43.71 28.54
N GLY A 679 26.26 42.57 29.14
CA GLY A 679 25.43 41.81 30.08
C GLY A 679 24.50 40.77 29.44
N ARG A 680 24.62 40.50 28.14
CA ARG A 680 23.88 39.44 27.44
C ARG A 680 24.80 38.29 27.05
N GLU A 681 24.25 37.08 27.01
CA GLU A 681 24.99 35.90 26.57
C GLU A 681 25.18 35.91 25.04
N PRO A 682 26.38 35.59 24.51
CA PRO A 682 26.62 35.50 23.07
C PRO A 682 25.78 34.40 22.42
N ARG A 683 25.20 34.69 21.26
CA ARG A 683 24.41 33.72 20.46
C ARG A 683 25.20 33.16 19.29
N SER A 684 24.80 31.97 18.83
CA SER A 684 25.32 31.38 17.60
C SER A 684 24.93 32.25 16.41
N MET A 685 25.89 32.56 15.56
CA MET A 685 25.64 33.22 14.28
C MET A 685 25.51 32.21 13.13
N GLY A 686 25.82 30.93 13.41
CA GLY A 686 26.11 29.96 12.38
C GLY A 686 27.34 30.35 11.56
N GLY A 687 27.42 29.85 10.34
CA GLY A 687 28.54 30.14 9.45
C GLY A 687 28.32 29.60 8.05
N ASN A 688 29.22 29.98 7.14
CA ASN A 688 29.11 29.65 5.72
C ASN A 688 29.71 28.28 5.37
N VAL A 689 30.33 27.58 6.31
CA VAL A 689 30.83 26.20 6.14
C VAL A 689 30.22 25.27 7.18
N LEU A 690 29.64 24.16 6.73
CA LEU A 690 29.05 23.12 7.59
C LEU A 690 29.72 21.79 7.30
N VAL A 691 30.15 21.10 8.36
CA VAL A 691 30.59 19.71 8.29
C VAL A 691 29.93 18.95 9.42
N ALA A 692 29.03 18.03 9.09
CA ALA A 692 28.37 17.17 10.06
C ALA A 692 28.25 15.74 9.53
N GLY A 693 28.36 14.77 10.42
CA GLY A 693 28.22 13.36 10.13
C GLY A 693 27.75 12.58 11.35
N SER A 694 27.12 11.45 11.11
CA SER A 694 26.67 10.53 12.13
C SER A 694 26.89 9.09 11.70
N ALA A 695 27.40 8.27 12.62
CA ALA A 695 27.44 6.83 12.49
C ALA A 695 26.45 6.22 13.48
N GLU A 696 25.48 5.46 12.97
CA GLU A 696 24.43 4.84 13.76
C GLU A 696 24.50 3.31 13.64
N LEU A 697 24.25 2.63 14.75
CA LEU A 697 24.00 1.20 14.79
C LEU A 697 22.56 0.98 15.22
N ILE A 698 21.72 0.57 14.27
CA ILE A 698 20.33 0.21 14.49
C ILE A 698 20.29 -1.28 14.87
N PHE A 699 19.56 -1.59 15.93
CA PHE A 699 19.44 -2.94 16.48
C PHE A 699 18.00 -3.22 16.92
N PRO A 700 17.58 -4.49 17.00
CA PRO A 700 16.21 -4.81 17.36
C PRO A 700 15.96 -4.61 18.86
N MET A 701 14.76 -4.15 19.22
CA MET A 701 14.30 -4.08 20.61
C MET A 701 14.23 -5.51 21.22
N PRO A 702 14.96 -5.81 22.31
CA PRO A 702 15.07 -7.17 22.83
C PRO A 702 13.80 -7.70 23.51
N PHE A 703 12.86 -6.83 23.89
CA PHE A 703 11.66 -7.19 24.67
C PHE A 703 10.35 -7.12 23.90
N LEU A 704 10.37 -6.75 22.61
CA LEU A 704 9.18 -6.62 21.77
C LEU A 704 9.18 -7.65 20.65
N LYS A 705 8.07 -8.40 20.53
CA LYS A 705 7.88 -9.41 19.47
C LYS A 705 7.56 -8.77 18.11
N ASP A 706 6.76 -7.71 18.08
CA ASP A 706 6.54 -6.90 16.87
C ASP A 706 7.50 -5.71 16.86
N LYS A 707 8.39 -5.72 15.86
CA LYS A 707 9.50 -4.78 15.72
C LYS A 707 9.25 -3.75 14.62
N SER A 708 8.14 -3.86 13.88
CA SER A 708 7.91 -3.08 12.66
C SER A 708 7.72 -1.58 12.92
N ALA A 709 7.17 -1.21 14.08
CA ALA A 709 6.88 0.16 14.47
C ALA A 709 7.98 0.84 15.33
N TRP A 710 9.02 0.10 15.71
CA TRP A 710 10.05 0.56 16.65
C TRP A 710 11.44 0.49 16.01
N ARG A 711 12.24 1.54 16.22
CA ARG A 711 13.63 1.61 15.79
C ARG A 711 14.49 2.11 16.95
N THR A 712 15.30 1.21 17.49
CA THR A 712 16.33 1.56 18.47
C THR A 712 17.68 1.69 17.78
N LEU A 713 18.46 2.68 18.18
CA LEU A 713 19.78 2.93 17.63
C LEU A 713 20.76 3.42 18.71
N MET A 714 22.03 3.12 18.51
CA MET A 714 23.15 3.82 19.13
C MET A 714 23.75 4.74 18.08
N PHE A 715 24.21 5.92 18.47
CA PHE A 715 24.79 6.88 17.54
C PHE A 715 26.10 7.46 18.07
N MET A 716 26.95 7.85 17.13
CA MET A 716 28.09 8.74 17.32
C MET A 716 27.97 9.86 16.29
N ASP A 717 27.74 11.08 16.77
CA ASP A 717 27.63 12.26 15.91
C ASP A 717 28.92 13.08 15.99
N ALA A 718 29.28 13.72 14.88
CA ALA A 718 30.46 14.54 14.74
C ALA A 718 30.15 15.72 13.82
N GLY A 719 30.36 16.95 14.26
CA GLY A 719 30.17 18.09 13.38
C GLY A 719 30.45 19.43 14.02
N ASN A 720 30.56 20.44 13.17
CA ASN A 720 30.61 21.83 13.57
C ASN A 720 30.27 22.74 12.37
N VAL A 721 30.05 24.01 12.66
CA VAL A 721 29.91 25.09 11.70
C VAL A 721 31.12 26.01 11.82
N TYR A 722 31.58 26.53 10.69
CA TYR A 722 32.73 27.42 10.59
C TYR A 722 32.39 28.63 9.72
N THR A 723 33.19 29.69 9.85
CA THR A 723 33.11 30.85 8.96
C THR A 723 34.44 31.06 8.24
N THR A 724 34.42 31.35 6.94
CA THR A 724 35.64 31.70 6.20
C THR A 724 36.17 33.07 6.64
N ASN A 725 35.27 34.02 6.87
CA ASN A 725 35.56 35.36 7.36
C ASN A 725 34.57 35.74 8.46
N CYS A 726 35.06 36.18 9.61
CA CYS A 726 34.30 36.78 10.67
C CYS A 726 33.77 38.13 10.20
N LEU A 727 32.50 38.40 10.47
CA LEU A 727 31.90 39.68 10.13
C LEU A 727 32.63 40.82 10.85
N LYS A 728 32.77 41.96 10.17
CA LYS A 728 33.40 43.17 10.70
C LYS A 728 32.78 43.50 12.06
N ASN A 729 33.61 43.95 13.00
CA ASN A 729 33.23 44.26 14.40
C ASN A 729 32.94 43.05 15.31
N ASN A 730 33.01 41.81 14.81
CA ASN A 730 32.96 40.60 15.64
C ASN A 730 34.34 40.14 16.15
N VAL A 731 35.39 40.92 15.87
CA VAL A 731 36.80 40.60 16.18
C VAL A 731 37.30 41.53 17.28
N GLY A 732 37.57 40.99 18.47
CA GLY A 732 38.36 41.68 19.50
C GLY A 732 37.60 42.24 20.71
N THR A 733 36.34 41.86 20.94
CA THR A 733 35.70 42.05 22.24
C THR A 733 36.01 40.85 23.14
N SER A 734 36.07 41.04 24.47
CA SER A 734 36.55 40.01 25.41
C SER A 734 35.74 38.69 25.43
N ASN A 735 34.61 38.64 24.74
CA ASN A 735 33.64 37.53 24.72
C ASN A 735 33.27 37.01 23.30
N SER A 736 33.82 37.57 22.20
CA SER A 736 33.54 37.08 20.84
C SER A 736 34.42 35.87 20.48
N SER A 737 33.84 34.70 20.24
CA SER A 737 34.55 33.45 19.90
C SER A 737 34.68 33.18 18.39
N CYS A 738 34.58 34.20 17.54
CA CYS A 738 34.70 34.04 16.10
C CYS A 738 36.17 33.86 15.68
N VAL A 739 36.47 32.75 15.00
CA VAL A 739 37.80 32.44 14.43
C VAL A 739 37.64 32.18 12.94
N ASP A 740 38.47 32.86 12.13
CA ASP A 740 38.47 32.71 10.67
C ASP A 740 39.02 31.34 10.24
N GLY A 741 38.36 30.74 9.26
CA GLY A 741 38.81 29.52 8.59
C GLY A 741 38.21 28.24 9.16
N VAL A 742 38.68 27.11 8.65
CA VAL A 742 38.20 25.78 9.01
C VAL A 742 39.26 25.06 9.83
N ASP A 743 39.06 24.98 11.14
CA ASP A 743 39.89 24.17 12.03
C ASP A 743 39.12 22.90 12.44
N LEU A 744 39.48 21.75 11.85
CA LEU A 744 38.85 20.47 12.16
C LEU A 744 39.08 20.02 13.62
N SER A 745 40.00 20.65 14.37
CA SER A 745 40.17 20.40 15.80
C SER A 745 38.99 20.93 16.63
N ASP A 746 38.18 21.84 16.06
CA ASP A 746 36.95 22.36 16.67
C ASP A 746 35.73 21.46 16.43
N LEU A 747 35.87 20.30 15.79
CA LEU A 747 34.76 19.36 15.66
C LEU A 747 34.21 18.97 17.05
N ARG A 748 32.89 19.07 17.17
CA ARG A 748 32.15 18.58 18.33
C ARG A 748 31.66 17.18 18.07
N TYR A 749 31.69 16.36 19.11
CA TYR A 749 31.31 14.96 19.02
C TYR A 749 30.28 14.64 20.08
N SER A 750 29.42 13.67 19.83
CA SER A 750 28.54 13.14 20.85
C SER A 750 28.33 11.65 20.64
N VAL A 751 27.94 10.97 21.71
CA VAL A 751 27.54 9.57 21.66
C VAL A 751 26.25 9.40 22.43
N GLY A 752 25.39 8.49 21.97
CA GLY A 752 24.11 8.33 22.63
C GLY A 752 23.29 7.16 22.13
N VAL A 753 22.07 7.11 22.64
CA VAL A 753 21.04 6.16 22.24
C VAL A 753 19.81 6.90 21.74
N GLY A 754 19.20 6.37 20.70
CA GLY A 754 18.00 6.92 20.08
C GLY A 754 16.90 5.86 20.02
N LEU A 755 15.67 6.34 20.12
CA LEU A 755 14.47 5.56 19.91
C LEU A 755 13.55 6.32 18.96
N SER A 756 13.10 5.66 17.89
CA SER A 756 12.02 6.13 17.04
C SER A 756 10.85 5.17 17.10
N TRP A 757 9.65 5.71 17.30
CA TRP A 757 8.41 4.95 17.39
C TRP A 757 7.36 5.55 16.46
N LEU A 758 6.80 4.74 15.56
CA LEU A 758 5.66 5.14 14.75
C LEU A 758 4.38 5.09 15.60
N THR A 759 3.93 6.27 16.06
CA THR A 759 2.67 6.41 16.79
C THR A 759 1.50 6.60 15.82
N PRO A 760 0.23 6.45 16.26
CA PRO A 760 -0.94 6.76 15.43
C PRO A 760 -0.98 8.21 14.91
N VAL A 761 -0.25 9.14 15.54
CA VAL A 761 -0.24 10.57 15.18
C VAL A 761 1.04 11.00 14.46
N GLY A 762 2.01 10.10 14.27
CA GLY A 762 3.29 10.38 13.60
C GLY A 762 4.50 9.73 14.27
N PRO A 763 5.69 9.80 13.64
CA PRO A 763 6.92 9.31 14.25
C PRO A 763 7.29 10.14 15.48
N LEU A 764 7.58 9.49 16.59
CA LEU A 764 8.18 10.08 17.78
C LEU A 764 9.65 9.64 17.82
N SER A 765 10.57 10.59 17.73
CA SER A 765 12.01 10.38 17.85
C SER A 765 12.51 10.96 19.17
N ILE A 766 13.23 10.15 19.96
CA ILE A 766 13.79 10.50 21.26
C ILE A 766 15.27 10.13 21.26
N SER A 767 16.15 11.08 21.56
CA SER A 767 17.58 10.84 21.74
C SER A 767 18.05 11.22 23.13
N LEU A 768 18.94 10.39 23.67
CA LEU A 768 19.74 10.65 24.86
C LEU A 768 21.21 10.74 24.43
N GLY A 769 21.68 11.96 24.20
CA GLY A 769 23.02 12.25 23.70
C GLY A 769 23.93 12.82 24.78
N LYS A 770 25.14 12.30 24.89
CA LYS A 770 26.20 12.88 25.71
C LYS A 770 27.18 13.62 24.82
N ALA A 771 27.23 14.94 24.94
CA ALA A 771 28.24 15.77 24.30
C ALA A 771 29.65 15.41 24.81
N LEU A 772 30.58 15.31 23.87
CA LEU A 772 32.00 15.06 24.06
C LEU A 772 32.79 16.24 23.44
N ASN A 773 33.96 16.55 23.98
CA ASN A 773 34.80 17.67 23.51
C ASN A 773 34.09 19.04 23.56
N THR A 774 33.31 19.30 24.61
CA THR A 774 32.68 20.61 24.82
C THR A 774 33.72 21.68 25.13
N LYS A 775 33.54 22.88 24.58
CA LYS A 775 34.34 24.07 24.85
C LYS A 775 33.50 25.13 25.58
N PRO A 776 34.14 26.10 26.25
CA PRO A 776 33.42 27.24 26.82
C PRO A 776 32.56 27.92 25.75
N GLY A 777 31.28 28.11 26.08
CA GLY A 777 30.28 28.64 25.16
C GLY A 777 29.33 27.57 24.63
N ASP A 778 29.74 26.30 24.45
CA ASP A 778 28.81 25.32 23.88
C ASP A 778 27.62 25.03 24.80
N GLU A 779 26.43 24.99 24.22
CA GLU A 779 25.17 24.65 24.90
C GLU A 779 24.80 23.18 24.63
N THR A 780 24.55 22.44 25.71
CA THR A 780 24.32 20.98 25.66
C THR A 780 22.91 20.63 26.09
N GLU A 781 22.30 19.71 25.35
CA GLU A 781 20.95 19.24 25.63
C GLU A 781 20.92 17.71 25.57
N VAL A 782 20.92 17.07 26.74
CA VAL A 782 21.08 15.60 26.84
C VAL A 782 19.84 14.86 26.36
N PHE A 783 18.65 15.32 26.75
CA PHE A 783 17.39 14.70 26.38
C PHE A 783 16.74 15.51 25.28
N GLN A 784 16.49 14.85 24.16
CA GLN A 784 16.04 15.47 22.94
C GLN A 784 14.87 14.69 22.36
N PHE A 785 13.80 15.35 21.94
CA PHE A 785 12.67 14.68 21.29
C PHE A 785 11.96 15.52 20.23
N ALA A 786 11.37 14.83 19.26
CA ALA A 786 10.49 15.42 18.26
C ALA A 786 9.33 14.46 17.91
N LEU A 787 8.13 14.99 17.76
CA LEU A 787 6.93 14.32 17.29
C LEU A 787 6.57 14.84 15.90
N GLY A 788 6.37 13.93 14.94
CA GLY A 788 6.11 14.24 13.54
C GLY A 788 7.37 14.22 12.66
N GLN A 789 8.56 14.10 13.25
CA GLN A 789 9.85 14.02 12.54
C GLN A 789 10.59 12.73 12.93
N THR A 790 11.36 12.17 12.00
CA THR A 790 12.32 11.07 12.26
C THR A 790 13.75 11.59 12.26
N PHE A 791 14.69 10.84 12.85
CA PHE A 791 16.13 11.14 12.81
C PHE A 791 16.71 11.39 11.38
#